data_AF-A9AUS1-F1
#
_entry.id   AF-A9AUS1-F1
#
_cell.length_a   1.000
_cell.length_b   1.000
_cell.length_c   1.000
_cell.angle_alpha   90.00
_cell.angle_beta   90.00
_cell.angle_gamma   90.00
#
_symmetry.space_group_name_H-M   'P 1'
#
loop_
_entity.id
_entity.type
_entity.pdbx_description
1 polymer ?
#
loop_
_entity_poly.entity_id
_entity_poly.type
_entity_poly.pdbx_seq_one_letter_code
_entity_poly.pdbx_strand_id
1 'polypeptide(L)'
;MVYSPTPIEQSTFATIQARLIELLLRHNQANFQQFVAAFAGFAIEDDPTLTRYRDLATMFHLRDELFEHILPRIVRRLSFAAPRSLVVEEPPARGQIDWDRTLAATWDERPGEPPLTMVTRQQRRDFAIPENLLTVVALLEYHQLGEALLWDENLAVGAAALRHPLTEIVERCERELAFPQFASLRSQATQIIAGLHSEYSDGPNLVLHVSNNLIPGSNSAYQDLIEWYQRLHNLQLLRRLPTSPDHDLLGSNPDRDNYLYQLWIFYELADLLTEQQKLELIVYPKVKASVRLQFRWGSGDDEVRYELRHDQAVPNPSANWTTSAARDQVPNVRPDFYLTRIHPPMLKIVHEGQQFWREPGIIWDAKYYRPFDLDQPHKVPAEPIKRMIADLALLGEEHGTLLFAFLRPNTNDHSEQAANSGPSTANYRITPAPGLAHNVMPTQAVHLHQLQPQSSNQLTNVQQTLIELLETAHKQLSQPRQIACHGMFLDTLSTTDRLPLLARYGIAGNELDEVVLCPKPHIGEWRIDLVHRGRQCCEDPHVCQIIGWPNRRKPIRPLRTAADLLNELKHILATTDELDEQTLARIVKEVESLTRQFASINNIQWEYYFNRVRDLGMRQTFDRLDTYAKESLALAIFLTDQLDSINAPDFSAPAIHIGSVMERMLKERVFTGVRLLGDLARPHNQTMGKLTFLEYKPWADQANWDLITKHVKRHWQPEVTFNEMDYSFNFIKFIQLLNRVKDARNNAAHVEPVSRTAYGAMQDLVCQMSPLGRGLLDVLLLAWQG
;
A
#
# COMPACT_ATOMS: atom_id res chain seq x y z
N MET A 1 31.29 30.17 13.18
CA MET A 1 30.32 31.29 13.29
C MET A 1 28.95 30.67 13.46
N VAL A 2 28.19 31.09 14.47
CA VAL A 2 26.83 30.60 14.75
C VAL A 2 25.86 31.26 13.76
N TYR A 3 25.06 30.44 13.07
CA TYR A 3 24.03 30.93 12.16
C TYR A 3 23.06 31.85 12.90
N SER A 4 22.81 33.05 12.35
CA SER A 4 21.80 33.97 12.89
C SER A 4 20.60 33.97 11.95
N PRO A 5 19.42 33.52 12.41
CA PRO A 5 18.22 33.44 11.58
C PRO A 5 17.76 34.83 11.13
N THR A 6 17.18 34.90 9.94
CA THR A 6 16.58 36.13 9.42
C THR A 6 15.23 36.43 10.12
N PRO A 7 14.79 37.69 10.18
CA PRO A 7 13.47 38.04 10.73
C PRO A 7 12.31 37.31 10.06
N ILE A 8 12.45 37.04 8.75
CA ILE A 8 11.45 36.29 7.97
C ILE A 8 11.37 34.85 8.47
N GLU A 9 12.50 34.16 8.64
CA GLU A 9 12.53 32.79 9.16
C GLU A 9 11.92 32.68 10.55
N GLN A 10 12.22 33.61 11.45
CA GLN A 10 11.64 33.64 12.80
C GLN A 10 10.11 33.80 12.76
N SER A 11 9.60 34.75 11.97
CA SER A 11 8.15 34.96 11.80
C SER A 11 7.44 33.77 11.15
N THR A 12 8.07 33.13 10.16
CA THR A 12 7.55 31.94 9.50
C THR A 12 7.52 30.73 10.43
N PHE A 13 8.51 30.57 11.31
CA PHE A 13 8.50 29.51 12.33
C PHE A 13 7.33 29.65 13.30
N ALA A 14 7.11 30.85 13.81
CA ALA A 14 5.95 31.17 14.65
C ALA A 14 4.62 30.86 13.92
N THR A 15 4.55 31.21 12.63
CA THR A 15 3.40 30.92 11.77
C THR A 15 3.15 29.41 11.62
N ILE A 16 4.21 28.59 11.43
CA ILE A 16 4.10 27.12 11.41
C ILE A 16 3.47 26.62 12.71
N GLN A 17 3.97 27.07 13.87
CA GLN A 17 3.50 26.58 15.16
C GLN A 17 2.02 26.89 15.39
N ALA A 18 1.61 28.13 15.10
CA ALA A 18 0.22 28.55 15.18
C ALA A 18 -0.70 27.71 14.28
N ARG A 19 -0.33 27.58 13.00
CA ARG A 19 -1.12 26.84 12.00
C ARG A 19 -1.16 25.34 12.30
N LEU A 20 -0.06 24.76 12.77
CA LEU A 20 0.01 23.34 13.12
C LEU A 20 -0.94 22.99 14.27
N ILE A 21 -1.16 23.88 15.24
CA ILE A 21 -2.15 23.64 16.31
C ILE A 21 -3.56 23.56 15.73
N GLU A 22 -3.91 24.52 14.87
CA GLU A 22 -5.22 24.55 14.23
C GLU A 22 -5.47 23.23 13.49
N LEU A 23 -4.48 22.79 12.71
CA LEU A 23 -4.51 21.55 11.96
C LEU A 23 -4.57 20.31 12.85
N LEU A 24 -3.77 20.24 13.92
CA LEU A 24 -3.75 19.13 14.86
C LEU A 24 -5.08 18.99 15.60
N LEU A 25 -5.70 20.10 16.01
CA LEU A 25 -6.98 20.06 16.70
C LEU A 25 -8.12 19.70 15.75
N ARG A 26 -8.02 20.08 14.48
CA ARG A 26 -8.98 19.68 13.44
C ARG A 26 -8.89 18.19 13.08
N HIS A 27 -7.68 17.68 12.89
CA HIS A 27 -7.46 16.34 12.31
C HIS A 27 -7.00 15.27 13.33
N ASN A 28 -6.58 15.68 14.54
CA ASN A 28 -5.99 14.80 15.55
C ASN A 28 -6.21 15.26 17.01
N GLN A 29 -7.39 15.77 17.34
CA GLN A 29 -7.70 16.28 18.69
C GLN A 29 -7.37 15.26 19.79
N ALA A 30 -7.69 13.98 19.59
CA ALA A 30 -7.52 12.92 20.58
C ALA A 30 -6.06 12.67 20.98
N ASN A 31 -5.10 12.91 20.07
CA ASN A 31 -3.68 12.72 20.37
C ASN A 31 -2.93 14.06 20.57
N PHE A 32 -3.64 15.19 20.65
CA PHE A 32 -3.03 16.52 20.77
C PHE A 32 -2.01 16.59 21.92
N GLN A 33 -2.33 16.00 23.07
CA GLN A 33 -1.44 15.94 24.25
C GLN A 33 -0.11 15.21 23.98
N GLN A 34 -0.03 14.32 22.98
CA GLN A 34 1.21 13.61 22.64
C GLN A 34 2.21 14.50 21.88
N PHE A 35 1.72 15.54 21.21
CA PHE A 35 2.53 16.45 20.40
C PHE A 35 2.98 17.70 21.18
N VAL A 36 2.39 17.96 22.35
CA VAL A 36 2.59 19.18 23.13
C VAL A 36 3.14 18.85 24.51
N ALA A 37 4.32 19.39 24.82
CA ALA A 37 4.94 19.28 26.14
C ALA A 37 4.76 20.58 26.94
N ALA A 38 4.45 20.45 28.24
CA ALA A 38 4.41 21.57 29.18
C ALA A 38 5.84 22.01 29.58
N PHE A 39 6.07 23.32 29.69
CA PHE A 39 7.36 23.89 30.12
C PHE A 39 7.15 24.87 31.28
N ALA A 40 8.12 24.97 32.19
CA ALA A 40 8.10 25.88 33.33
C ALA A 40 9.01 27.11 33.10
N GLY A 41 8.49 28.31 33.38
CA GLY A 41 9.24 29.57 33.41
C GLY A 41 9.25 30.34 32.08
N PHE A 42 8.49 31.43 32.00
CA PHE A 42 8.44 32.29 30.81
C PHE A 42 8.21 33.77 31.13
N ALA A 43 8.71 34.62 30.23
CA ALA A 43 8.33 36.03 30.11
C ALA A 43 7.09 36.18 29.21
N ILE A 44 6.27 37.19 29.51
CA ILE A 44 5.02 37.53 28.83
C ILE A 44 5.27 37.68 27.31
N GLU A 45 4.42 37.07 26.50
CA GLU A 45 4.44 37.17 25.03
C GLU A 45 3.84 38.50 24.58
N ASP A 46 4.54 39.24 23.72
CA ASP A 46 4.05 40.51 23.14
C ASP A 46 3.37 40.31 21.76
N ASP A 47 3.33 39.09 21.20
CA ASP A 47 2.67 38.82 19.91
C ASP A 47 1.20 38.39 20.12
N PRO A 48 0.22 39.27 19.82
CA PRO A 48 -1.19 39.01 20.05
C PRO A 48 -1.77 37.90 19.16
N THR A 49 -1.06 37.47 18.11
CA THR A 49 -1.51 36.38 17.24
C THR A 49 -1.23 35.01 17.86
N LEU A 50 -0.04 34.82 18.44
CA LEU A 50 0.37 33.56 19.08
C LEU A 50 -0.36 33.30 20.39
N THR A 51 -0.64 34.36 21.16
CA THR A 51 -1.38 34.27 22.44
C THR A 51 -2.69 33.51 22.29
N ARG A 52 -3.40 33.70 21.16
CA ARG A 52 -4.70 33.06 20.89
C ARG A 52 -4.58 31.56 20.66
N TYR A 53 -3.62 31.15 19.84
CA TYR A 53 -3.36 29.73 19.56
C TYR A 53 -2.82 29.01 20.79
N ARG A 54 -2.05 29.72 21.64
CA ARG A 54 -1.65 29.24 22.97
C ARG A 54 -2.86 29.01 23.85
N ASP A 55 -3.73 30.00 24.01
CA ASP A 55 -4.90 29.90 24.90
C ASP A 55 -5.81 28.75 24.46
N LEU A 56 -6.02 28.62 23.14
CA LEU A 56 -6.75 27.52 22.54
C LEU A 56 -6.07 26.16 22.83
N ALA A 57 -4.75 26.04 22.63
CA ALA A 57 -3.99 24.84 22.98
C ALA A 57 -4.10 24.49 24.47
N THR A 58 -4.01 25.49 25.35
CA THR A 58 -4.07 25.33 26.81
C THR A 58 -5.42 24.81 27.25
N MET A 59 -6.51 25.35 26.68
CA MET A 59 -7.85 24.83 26.95
C MET A 59 -7.97 23.35 26.56
N PHE A 60 -7.62 22.98 25.33
CA PHE A 60 -7.73 21.57 24.92
C PHE A 60 -6.81 20.64 25.72
N HIS A 61 -5.62 21.10 26.11
CA HIS A 61 -4.70 20.32 26.93
C HIS A 61 -5.28 20.02 28.32
N LEU A 62 -5.90 21.02 28.95
CA LEU A 62 -6.38 20.97 30.34
C LEU A 62 -7.82 20.43 30.50
N ARG A 63 -8.58 20.31 29.41
CA ARG A 63 -9.99 19.90 29.38
C ARG A 63 -10.24 18.57 30.10
N ASP A 64 -9.56 17.51 29.68
CA ASP A 64 -9.85 16.15 30.14
C ASP A 64 -9.49 15.99 31.62
N GLU A 65 -8.41 16.65 32.05
CA GLU A 65 -8.02 16.67 33.45
C GLU A 65 -9.09 17.33 34.35
N LEU A 66 -9.63 18.49 33.93
CA LEU A 66 -10.67 19.17 34.67
C LEU A 66 -11.95 18.33 34.76
N PHE A 67 -12.47 17.88 33.62
CA PHE A 67 -13.81 17.31 33.56
C PHE A 67 -13.89 15.80 33.83
N GLU A 68 -12.87 15.02 33.49
CA GLU A 68 -12.88 13.56 33.68
C GLU A 68 -12.22 13.15 35.00
N HIS A 69 -11.33 13.97 35.56
CA HIS A 69 -10.55 13.61 36.73
C HIS A 69 -10.84 14.48 37.95
N ILE A 70 -10.76 15.81 37.85
CA ILE A 70 -10.87 16.71 39.00
C ILE A 70 -12.32 16.90 39.45
N LEU A 71 -13.19 17.41 38.58
CA LEU A 71 -14.58 17.76 38.93
C LEU A 71 -15.40 16.58 39.45
N PRO A 72 -15.36 15.37 38.84
CA PRO A 72 -16.13 14.23 39.35
C PRO A 72 -15.72 13.83 40.78
N ARG A 73 -14.44 14.01 41.16
CA ARG A 73 -13.96 13.74 42.52
C ARG A 73 -14.42 14.81 43.52
N ILE A 74 -14.52 16.07 43.10
CA ILE A 74 -15.06 17.17 43.91
C ILE A 74 -16.56 16.95 44.14
N VAL A 75 -17.34 16.74 43.07
CA VAL A 75 -18.81 16.57 43.15
C VAL A 75 -19.19 15.36 44.00
N ARG A 76 -18.45 14.24 43.90
CA ARG A 76 -18.69 13.05 44.75
C ARG A 76 -18.41 13.28 46.23
N ARG A 77 -17.54 14.22 46.59
CA ARG A 77 -17.09 14.49 47.96
C ARG A 77 -16.93 15.99 48.19
N LEU A 78 -18.04 16.72 48.12
CA LEU A 78 -18.08 18.15 48.41
C LEU A 78 -17.68 18.39 49.85
N SER A 79 -16.75 19.33 50.02
CA SER A 79 -16.38 19.80 51.36
C SER A 79 -17.48 20.73 51.84
N PHE A 80 -17.75 20.74 53.14
CA PHE A 80 -18.69 21.66 53.76
C PHE A 80 -18.18 22.06 55.14
N ALA A 81 -18.44 23.29 55.54
CA ALA A 81 -18.33 23.71 56.93
C ALA A 81 -19.65 23.37 57.64
N ALA A 82 -19.60 22.96 58.91
CA ALA A 82 -20.79 22.74 59.73
C ALA A 82 -20.77 23.69 60.93
N PRO A 83 -20.87 25.02 60.70
CA PRO A 83 -20.88 25.98 61.80
C PRO A 83 -22.06 25.70 62.73
N ARG A 84 -21.81 25.76 64.04
CA ARG A 84 -22.87 25.65 65.05
C ARG A 84 -23.59 26.99 65.12
N SER A 85 -24.74 27.10 64.46
CA SER A 85 -25.60 28.28 64.54
C SER A 85 -26.67 28.08 65.61
N LEU A 86 -26.89 29.11 66.44
CA LEU A 86 -28.07 29.20 67.28
C LEU A 86 -29.24 29.73 66.44
N VAL A 87 -30.31 28.97 66.34
CA VAL A 87 -31.53 29.32 65.61
C VAL A 87 -32.69 29.34 66.60
N VAL A 88 -33.57 30.32 66.49
CA VAL A 88 -34.84 30.36 67.24
C VAL A 88 -35.93 29.83 66.32
N GLU A 89 -36.60 28.75 66.72
CA GLU A 89 -37.65 28.11 65.91
C GLU A 89 -38.85 27.67 66.75
N GLU A 90 -40.03 27.62 66.14
CA GLU A 90 -41.23 27.07 66.77
C GLU A 90 -41.17 25.53 66.82
N PRO A 91 -41.74 24.88 67.84
CA PRO A 91 -41.76 23.42 67.94
C PRO A 91 -42.59 22.78 66.81
N PRO A 92 -42.19 21.61 66.27
CA PRO A 92 -41.10 20.75 66.74
C PRO A 92 -39.71 21.20 66.26
N ALA A 93 -38.79 21.35 67.22
CA ALA A 93 -37.47 21.87 66.95
C ALA A 93 -36.56 20.84 66.23
N ARG A 94 -35.72 21.33 65.32
CA ARG A 94 -34.76 20.53 64.55
C ARG A 94 -33.38 20.72 65.15
N GLY A 95 -32.82 19.71 65.80
CA GLY A 95 -31.48 19.75 66.40
C GLY A 95 -31.47 19.76 67.92
N GLN A 96 -30.33 20.14 68.53
CA GLN A 96 -30.18 20.11 69.99
C GLN A 96 -30.71 21.41 70.60
N ILE A 97 -31.73 21.31 71.45
CA ILE A 97 -32.30 22.46 72.17
C ILE A 97 -31.30 22.93 73.24
N ASP A 98 -31.03 24.24 73.25
CA ASP A 98 -30.31 24.93 74.31
C ASP A 98 -31.33 25.30 75.40
N TRP A 99 -31.56 24.36 76.33
CA TRP A 99 -32.59 24.51 77.36
C TRP A 99 -32.32 25.71 78.27
N ASP A 100 -31.06 26.01 78.58
CA ASP A 100 -30.72 27.13 79.46
C ASP A 100 -31.17 28.46 78.85
N ARG A 101 -30.87 28.68 77.56
CA ARG A 101 -31.30 29.89 76.84
C ARG A 101 -32.80 29.92 76.54
N THR A 102 -33.37 28.77 76.20
CA THR A 102 -34.81 28.64 75.90
C THR A 102 -35.66 28.91 77.14
N LEU A 103 -35.29 28.35 78.29
CA LEU A 103 -35.99 28.55 79.55
C LEU A 103 -35.78 29.95 80.09
N ALA A 104 -34.58 30.54 79.98
CA ALA A 104 -34.35 31.93 80.37
C ALA A 104 -35.24 32.90 79.57
N ALA A 105 -35.27 32.77 78.23
CA ALA A 105 -36.12 33.60 77.38
C ALA A 105 -37.61 33.41 77.67
N THR A 106 -38.05 32.16 77.89
CA THR A 106 -39.45 31.86 78.23
C THR A 106 -39.82 32.38 79.62
N TRP A 107 -38.90 32.31 80.58
CA TRP A 107 -39.12 32.82 81.93
C TRP A 107 -39.26 34.34 81.96
N ASP A 108 -38.49 35.05 81.14
CA ASP A 108 -38.55 36.51 81.00
C ASP A 108 -39.83 36.96 80.28
N GLU A 109 -40.28 36.23 79.25
CA GLU A 109 -41.47 36.60 78.47
C GLU A 109 -42.78 36.08 79.10
N ARG A 110 -42.79 34.84 79.62
CA ARG A 110 -43.98 34.12 80.10
C ARG A 110 -43.64 33.12 81.22
N PRO A 111 -43.44 33.61 82.46
CA PRO A 111 -43.05 32.76 83.57
C PRO A 111 -44.12 31.69 83.88
N GLY A 112 -43.71 30.42 83.89
CA GLY A 112 -44.56 29.27 84.23
C GLY A 112 -45.31 28.62 83.06
N GLU A 113 -45.23 29.16 81.85
CA GLU A 113 -45.81 28.59 80.63
C GLU A 113 -44.77 27.78 79.82
N PRO A 114 -45.19 26.80 78.99
CA PRO A 114 -44.26 26.08 78.11
C PRO A 114 -43.70 27.00 77.00
N PRO A 115 -42.44 26.78 76.57
CA PRO A 115 -41.78 27.59 75.53
C PRO A 115 -42.49 27.46 74.17
N LEU A 116 -42.89 28.59 73.58
CA LEU A 116 -43.44 28.64 72.22
C LEU A 116 -42.36 28.72 71.14
N THR A 117 -41.17 29.18 71.48
CA THR A 117 -39.99 29.15 70.62
C THR A 117 -38.85 28.45 71.36
N MET A 118 -38.05 27.69 70.62
CA MET A 118 -36.92 26.95 71.14
C MET A 118 -35.64 27.50 70.51
N VAL A 119 -34.65 27.79 71.35
CA VAL A 119 -33.31 28.12 70.89
C VAL A 119 -32.59 26.81 70.62
N THR A 120 -32.35 26.48 69.35
CA THR A 120 -31.66 25.25 68.95
C THR A 120 -30.28 25.49 68.39
N ARG A 121 -29.38 24.56 68.68
CA ARG A 121 -28.07 24.44 68.04
C ARG A 121 -28.23 23.55 66.82
N GLN A 122 -28.26 24.16 65.65
CA GLN A 122 -28.27 23.45 64.37
C GLN A 122 -26.87 23.41 63.77
N GLN A 123 -26.48 22.24 63.27
CA GLN A 123 -25.36 22.11 62.34
C GLN A 123 -25.95 22.10 60.93
N ARG A 124 -25.91 23.24 60.26
CA ARG A 124 -26.25 23.30 58.83
C ARG A 124 -24.97 23.12 58.03
N ARG A 125 -25.04 22.31 56.97
CA ARG A 125 -23.94 22.17 56.03
C ARG A 125 -23.90 23.45 55.20
N ASP A 126 -22.85 24.21 55.40
CA ASP A 126 -22.52 25.35 54.57
C ASP A 126 -21.53 24.92 53.50
N PHE A 127 -21.94 25.04 52.25
CA PHE A 127 -21.12 24.71 51.08
C PHE A 127 -20.38 25.93 50.54
N ALA A 128 -20.61 27.13 51.07
CA ALA A 128 -19.90 28.37 50.69
C ALA A 128 -18.52 28.48 51.35
N ILE A 129 -17.75 27.40 51.27
CA ILE A 129 -16.36 27.35 51.72
C ILE A 129 -15.42 27.76 50.58
N PRO A 130 -14.20 28.25 50.89
CA PRO A 130 -13.24 28.70 49.90
C PRO A 130 -12.91 27.67 48.80
N GLU A 131 -12.88 26.38 49.13
CA GLU A 131 -12.58 25.28 48.20
C GLU A 131 -13.65 25.11 47.11
N ASN A 132 -14.93 25.18 47.50
CA ASN A 132 -16.05 25.10 46.57
C ASN A 132 -16.17 26.38 45.75
N LEU A 133 -15.91 27.55 46.36
CA LEU A 133 -15.86 28.83 45.65
C LEU A 133 -14.75 28.82 44.59
N LEU A 134 -13.56 28.29 44.88
CA LEU A 134 -12.48 28.15 43.92
C LEU A 134 -12.88 27.27 42.72
N THR A 135 -13.64 26.20 42.97
CA THR A 135 -14.16 25.34 41.90
C THR A 135 -15.08 26.10 40.94
N VAL A 136 -15.97 26.94 41.48
CA VAL A 136 -16.89 27.76 40.67
C VAL A 136 -16.16 28.89 39.96
N VAL A 137 -15.18 29.53 40.59
CA VAL A 137 -14.31 30.55 39.96
C VAL A 137 -13.54 29.94 38.78
N ALA A 138 -12.91 28.78 38.98
CA ALA A 138 -12.17 28.07 37.93
C ALA A 138 -13.07 27.73 36.72
N LEU A 139 -14.29 27.26 36.96
CA LEU A 139 -15.27 26.97 35.89
C LEU A 139 -15.73 28.23 35.15
N LEU A 140 -15.95 29.34 35.86
CA LEU A 140 -16.37 30.60 35.25
C LEU A 140 -15.26 31.24 34.42
N GLU A 141 -14.02 31.25 34.89
CA GLU A 141 -12.88 31.75 34.12
C GLU A 141 -12.60 30.88 32.89
N TYR A 142 -12.69 29.55 33.03
CA TYR A 142 -12.53 28.63 31.91
C TYR A 142 -13.65 28.79 30.85
N HIS A 143 -14.88 29.04 31.30
CA HIS A 143 -16.00 29.41 30.43
C HIS A 143 -15.76 30.74 29.73
N GLN A 144 -15.34 31.79 30.44
CA GLN A 144 -15.06 33.11 29.86
C GLN A 144 -13.95 33.05 28.80
N LEU A 145 -12.91 32.25 29.03
CA LEU A 145 -11.84 32.03 28.06
C LEU A 145 -12.37 31.35 26.79
N GLY A 146 -13.23 30.33 26.93
CA GLY A 146 -13.86 29.65 25.80
C GLY A 146 -14.76 30.56 24.98
N GLU A 147 -15.60 31.37 25.64
CA GLU A 147 -16.43 32.38 24.99
C GLU A 147 -15.58 33.43 24.26
N ALA A 148 -14.53 33.96 24.91
CA ALA A 148 -13.64 34.95 24.28
C ALA A 148 -13.02 34.42 22.99
N LEU A 149 -12.63 33.14 22.95
CA LEU A 149 -12.12 32.49 21.74
C LEU A 149 -13.22 32.25 20.68
N LEU A 150 -14.44 31.93 21.07
CA LEU A 150 -15.56 31.73 20.14
C LEU A 150 -15.98 33.03 19.44
N TRP A 151 -15.92 34.17 20.14
CA TRP A 151 -16.28 35.49 19.63
C TRP A 151 -15.16 36.19 18.86
N ASP A 152 -13.95 35.62 18.77
CA ASP A 152 -12.87 36.18 17.95
C ASP A 152 -13.14 35.95 16.45
N GLU A 153 -13.31 37.06 15.71
CA GLU A 153 -13.58 37.06 14.26
C GLU A 153 -12.48 36.36 13.43
N ASN A 154 -11.26 36.25 13.94
CA ASN A 154 -10.15 35.59 13.21
C ASN A 154 -10.21 34.07 13.30
N LEU A 155 -10.79 33.51 14.36
CA LEU A 155 -11.15 32.09 14.42
C LEU A 155 -12.30 31.75 13.45
N ALA A 156 -13.11 32.74 13.06
CA ALA A 156 -14.26 32.55 12.19
C ALA A 156 -13.90 32.18 10.74
N VAL A 157 -12.77 32.66 10.21
CA VAL A 157 -12.45 32.58 8.77
C VAL A 157 -11.81 31.24 8.38
N GLY A 158 -11.07 30.61 9.30
CA GLY A 158 -10.39 29.33 9.05
C GLY A 158 -10.92 28.15 9.88
N ALA A 159 -11.41 28.38 11.10
CA ALA A 159 -11.53 27.36 12.14
C ALA A 159 -12.97 26.97 12.50
N ALA A 160 -13.89 26.93 11.53
CA ALA A 160 -15.25 26.43 11.75
C ALA A 160 -15.28 25.05 12.43
N ALA A 161 -14.30 24.18 12.13
CA ALA A 161 -14.13 22.88 12.75
C ALA A 161 -13.76 22.93 14.24
N LEU A 162 -13.09 23.99 14.72
CA LEU A 162 -12.72 24.17 16.13
C LEU A 162 -13.84 24.77 16.97
N ARG A 163 -14.86 25.37 16.33
CA ARG A 163 -16.03 25.93 17.03
C ARG A 163 -16.78 24.86 17.80
N HIS A 164 -17.08 23.71 17.18
CA HIS A 164 -17.85 22.65 17.85
C HIS A 164 -17.15 22.13 19.12
N PRO A 165 -15.85 21.76 19.11
CA PRO A 165 -15.17 21.34 20.34
C PRO A 165 -15.04 22.44 21.40
N LEU A 166 -14.90 23.71 21.01
CA LEU A 166 -14.91 24.84 21.95
C LEU A 166 -16.30 25.05 22.56
N THR A 167 -17.37 25.00 21.75
CA THR A 167 -18.76 25.05 22.21
C THR A 167 -19.06 23.90 23.17
N GLU A 168 -18.56 22.69 22.91
CA GLU A 168 -18.71 21.55 23.83
C GLU A 168 -18.07 21.83 25.20
N ILE A 169 -16.90 22.48 25.24
CA ILE A 169 -16.25 22.88 26.50
C ILE A 169 -17.12 23.90 27.24
N VAL A 170 -17.62 24.92 26.54
CA VAL A 170 -18.48 25.97 27.13
C VAL A 170 -19.78 25.37 27.67
N GLU A 171 -20.51 24.58 26.87
CA GLU A 171 -21.73 23.88 27.27
C GLU A 171 -21.49 22.92 28.45
N ARG A 172 -20.31 22.28 28.50
CA ARG A 172 -19.93 21.43 29.64
C ARG A 172 -19.70 22.27 30.90
N CYS A 173 -19.06 23.43 30.80
CA CYS A 173 -18.95 24.36 31.93
C CYS A 173 -20.33 24.79 32.43
N GLU A 174 -21.26 25.15 31.54
CA GLU A 174 -22.62 25.54 31.92
C GLU A 174 -23.38 24.42 32.63
N ARG A 175 -23.28 23.18 32.13
CA ARG A 175 -23.90 22.01 32.76
C ARG A 175 -23.36 21.75 34.15
N GLU A 176 -22.04 21.83 34.35
CA GLU A 176 -21.43 21.65 35.67
C GLU A 176 -21.83 22.81 36.61
N LEU A 177 -21.86 24.05 36.13
CA LEU A 177 -22.31 25.22 36.91
C LEU A 177 -23.79 25.17 37.29
N ALA A 178 -24.62 24.42 36.56
CA ALA A 178 -26.03 24.20 36.89
C ALA A 178 -26.25 23.21 38.05
N PHE A 179 -25.19 22.52 38.51
CA PHE A 179 -25.25 21.69 39.71
C PHE A 179 -25.73 22.53 40.91
N PRO A 180 -26.77 22.12 41.67
CA PRO A 180 -27.46 23.00 42.62
C PRO A 180 -26.56 23.69 43.64
N GLN A 181 -25.54 22.98 44.14
CA GLN A 181 -24.58 23.53 45.09
C GLN A 181 -23.69 24.58 44.44
N PHE A 182 -23.22 24.39 43.20
CA PHE A 182 -22.42 25.38 42.48
C PHE A 182 -23.27 26.57 42.02
N ALA A 183 -24.51 26.33 41.58
CA ALA A 183 -25.45 27.38 41.20
C ALA A 183 -25.69 28.38 42.37
N SER A 184 -25.75 27.89 43.61
CA SER A 184 -25.91 28.73 44.80
C SER A 184 -24.69 29.62 45.11
N LEU A 185 -23.50 29.24 44.62
CA LEU A 185 -22.23 29.96 44.84
C LEU A 185 -21.86 30.90 43.69
N ARG A 186 -22.56 30.82 42.56
CA ARG A 186 -22.23 31.56 41.34
C ARG A 186 -22.17 33.07 41.53
N SER A 187 -23.08 33.65 42.32
CA SER A 187 -23.09 35.11 42.59
C SER A 187 -21.85 35.56 43.35
N GLN A 188 -21.45 34.82 44.38
CA GLN A 188 -20.24 35.09 45.17
C GLN A 188 -18.98 34.92 44.31
N ALA A 189 -18.88 33.84 43.54
CA ALA A 189 -17.76 33.60 42.63
C ALA A 189 -17.64 34.69 41.55
N THR A 190 -18.76 35.19 41.01
CA THR A 190 -18.77 36.30 40.04
C THR A 190 -18.28 37.60 40.69
N GLN A 191 -18.62 37.86 41.95
CA GLN A 191 -18.10 39.01 42.70
C GLN A 191 -16.59 38.91 42.94
N ILE A 192 -16.05 37.71 43.14
CA ILE A 192 -14.60 37.47 43.29
C ILE A 192 -13.87 37.79 41.98
N ILE A 193 -14.38 37.29 40.84
CA ILE A 193 -13.79 37.56 39.51
C ILE A 193 -13.82 39.07 39.19
N ALA A 194 -14.90 39.77 39.58
CA ALA A 194 -15.03 41.21 39.42
C ALA A 194 -14.22 42.04 40.43
N GLY A 195 -13.55 41.41 41.41
CA GLY A 195 -12.81 42.06 42.49
C GLY A 195 -13.66 42.84 43.49
N LEU A 196 -14.94 42.49 43.62
CA LEU A 196 -15.93 43.17 44.46
C LEU A 196 -16.28 42.39 45.74
N HIS A 197 -15.67 41.22 45.96
CA HIS A 197 -15.94 40.40 47.13
C HIS A 197 -15.15 40.90 48.36
N SER A 198 -15.79 40.90 49.53
CA SER A 198 -15.24 41.54 50.74
C SER A 198 -14.02 40.84 51.34
N GLU A 199 -13.89 39.53 51.14
CA GLU A 199 -12.81 38.71 51.71
C GLU A 199 -11.72 38.29 50.70
N TYR A 200 -12.03 38.31 49.39
CA TYR A 200 -11.14 37.80 48.34
C TYR A 200 -11.18 38.78 47.16
N SER A 201 -10.04 39.36 46.80
CA SER A 201 -9.97 40.40 45.76
C SER A 201 -9.89 39.87 44.33
N ASP A 202 -9.48 38.61 44.12
CA ASP A 202 -9.42 37.94 42.82
C ASP A 202 -9.25 36.42 42.99
N GLY A 203 -9.29 35.67 41.87
CA GLY A 203 -9.05 34.22 41.83
C GLY A 203 -7.68 33.79 42.38
N PRO A 204 -6.55 34.43 42.02
CA PRO A 204 -5.23 34.12 42.58
C PRO A 204 -5.13 34.26 44.11
N ASN A 205 -5.76 35.27 44.71
CA ASN A 205 -5.80 35.44 46.17
C ASN A 205 -6.64 34.33 46.82
N LEU A 206 -7.73 33.90 46.18
CA LEU A 206 -8.50 32.75 46.65
C LEU A 206 -7.69 31.45 46.60
N VAL A 207 -6.91 31.22 45.53
CA VAL A 207 -5.99 30.07 45.43
C VAL A 207 -4.97 30.07 46.56
N LEU A 208 -4.35 31.22 46.85
CA LEU A 208 -3.38 31.35 47.93
C LEU A 208 -4.05 31.03 49.28
N HIS A 209 -5.25 31.55 49.53
CA HIS A 209 -6.01 31.30 50.75
C HIS A 209 -6.36 29.81 50.92
N VAL A 210 -6.84 29.16 49.85
CA VAL A 210 -7.16 27.73 49.87
C VAL A 210 -5.90 26.88 50.07
N SER A 211 -4.80 27.21 49.38
CA SER A 211 -3.53 26.46 49.49
C SER A 211 -2.94 26.48 50.91
N ASN A 212 -3.08 27.60 51.63
CA ASN A 212 -2.55 27.77 52.98
C ASN A 212 -3.41 27.07 54.05
N ASN A 213 -4.70 26.88 53.79
CA ASN A 213 -5.66 26.35 54.76
C ASN A 213 -6.11 24.92 54.45
N LEU A 214 -5.62 24.31 53.37
CA LEU A 214 -5.99 22.96 52.98
C LEU A 214 -5.47 21.94 54.00
N ILE A 215 -6.38 21.17 54.61
CA ILE A 215 -6.01 20.16 55.61
C ILE A 215 -5.32 18.98 54.90
N PRO A 216 -4.09 18.59 55.28
CA PRO A 216 -3.41 17.43 54.72
C PRO A 216 -4.24 16.16 54.92
N GLY A 217 -4.58 15.46 53.83
CA GLY A 217 -5.44 14.24 53.86
C GLY A 217 -6.94 14.47 53.65
N SER A 218 -7.38 15.72 53.42
CA SER A 218 -8.73 16.05 52.93
C SER A 218 -8.91 15.68 51.45
N ASN A 219 -10.02 16.07 50.78
CA ASN A 219 -10.27 15.71 49.38
C ASN A 219 -9.13 16.23 48.48
N SER A 220 -8.23 15.33 48.05
CA SER A 220 -7.06 15.65 47.23
C SER A 220 -7.39 16.29 45.88
N ALA A 221 -8.66 16.23 45.44
CA ALA A 221 -9.08 16.88 44.21
C ALA A 221 -8.97 18.41 44.23
N TYR A 222 -9.04 19.06 45.40
CA TYR A 222 -8.83 20.52 45.48
C TYR A 222 -7.36 20.90 45.33
N GLN A 223 -6.43 20.03 45.70
CA GLN A 223 -5.01 20.23 45.44
C GLN A 223 -4.72 20.13 43.95
N ASP A 224 -5.29 19.11 43.29
CA ASP A 224 -5.22 18.94 41.84
C ASP A 224 -5.86 20.14 41.11
N LEU A 225 -6.96 20.70 41.64
CA LEU A 225 -7.61 21.91 41.11
C LEU A 225 -6.72 23.16 41.24
N ILE A 226 -6.01 23.33 42.35
CA ILE A 226 -5.06 24.45 42.52
C ILE A 226 -3.95 24.37 41.48
N GLU A 227 -3.36 23.18 41.30
CA GLU A 227 -2.32 22.95 40.31
C GLU A 227 -2.86 23.16 38.88
N TRP A 228 -4.08 22.71 38.61
CA TRP A 228 -4.77 22.94 37.34
C TRP A 228 -5.02 24.43 37.07
N TYR A 229 -5.49 25.17 38.07
CA TYR A 229 -5.78 26.61 37.95
C TYR A 229 -4.51 27.42 37.70
N GLN A 230 -3.43 27.08 38.41
CA GLN A 230 -2.11 27.67 38.17
C GLN A 230 -1.62 27.35 36.76
N ARG A 231 -1.87 26.14 36.25
CA ARG A 231 -1.57 25.79 34.87
C ARG A 231 -2.45 26.56 33.88
N LEU A 232 -3.75 26.75 34.10
CA LEU A 232 -4.58 27.52 33.17
C LEU A 232 -3.98 28.92 32.86
N HIS A 233 -3.43 29.59 33.88
CA HIS A 233 -2.87 30.94 33.76
C HIS A 233 -1.39 30.98 33.37
N ASN A 234 -0.61 29.97 33.78
CA ASN A 234 0.85 29.96 33.62
C ASN A 234 1.37 28.93 32.61
N LEU A 235 0.51 28.02 32.13
CA LEU A 235 0.85 27.02 31.12
C LEU A 235 1.02 27.73 29.79
N GLN A 236 2.26 28.09 29.54
CA GLN A 236 2.69 28.58 28.24
C GLN A 236 3.00 27.36 27.37
N LEU A 237 2.06 27.02 26.50
CA LEU A 237 2.32 26.11 25.39
C LEU A 237 2.97 26.92 24.25
N LEU A 238 3.84 26.28 23.46
CA LEU A 238 4.43 26.80 22.21
C LEU A 238 5.69 27.67 22.28
N ARG A 239 6.27 27.97 23.45
CA ARG A 239 7.54 28.73 23.50
C ARG A 239 8.73 27.92 24.02
N ARG A 240 9.91 28.23 23.49
CA ARG A 240 11.26 27.82 23.94
C ARG A 240 11.82 28.85 24.93
N LEU A 241 12.54 28.39 25.95
CA LEU A 241 13.18 29.24 26.98
C LEU A 241 14.04 30.34 26.31
N PRO A 242 14.31 31.47 26.98
CA PRO A 242 15.39 32.39 26.55
C PRO A 242 16.70 32.15 27.33
N THR A 243 16.67 31.28 28.35
CA THR A 243 17.72 31.20 29.38
C THR A 243 18.55 29.92 29.34
N SER A 244 18.40 29.06 28.32
CA SER A 244 19.36 27.98 28.06
C SER A 244 20.22 28.33 26.84
N PRO A 245 21.54 28.57 26.98
CA PRO A 245 22.35 29.20 25.92
C PRO A 245 22.46 28.42 24.61
N ASP A 246 22.11 27.13 24.57
CA ASP A 246 22.40 26.25 23.43
C ASP A 246 21.16 25.66 22.72
N HIS A 247 19.93 25.91 23.19
CA HIS A 247 18.72 25.28 22.60
C HIS A 247 17.69 26.23 22.02
N ASP A 248 17.88 27.55 22.15
CA ASP A 248 16.78 28.51 21.96
C ASP A 248 16.91 29.43 20.74
N LEU A 249 17.95 29.26 19.93
CA LEU A 249 18.05 29.91 18.61
C LEU A 249 17.32 29.08 17.54
N LEU A 250 16.61 29.72 16.62
CA LEU A 250 16.14 29.05 15.39
C LEU A 250 17.39 28.45 14.69
N GLY A 251 17.43 27.12 14.55
CA GLY A 251 18.59 26.39 14.06
C GLY A 251 19.52 25.80 15.14
N SER A 252 19.20 25.97 16.43
CA SER A 252 19.90 25.31 17.55
C SER A 252 19.73 23.79 17.55
N ASN A 253 18.56 23.32 17.10
CA ASN A 253 18.24 21.91 16.89
C ASN A 253 17.56 21.74 15.52
N PRO A 254 18.35 21.62 14.44
CA PRO A 254 17.85 21.45 13.08
C PRO A 254 16.89 20.27 12.92
N ASP A 255 17.11 19.17 13.66
CA ASP A 255 16.28 17.98 13.57
C ASP A 255 14.86 18.24 14.07
N ARG A 256 14.72 18.97 15.19
CA ARG A 256 13.41 19.33 15.75
C ARG A 256 12.63 20.27 14.82
N ASP A 257 13.29 21.24 14.23
CA ASP A 257 12.63 22.23 13.36
C ASP A 257 12.23 21.61 12.02
N ASN A 258 13.07 20.73 11.46
CA ASN A 258 12.72 19.92 10.30
C ASN A 258 11.51 19.02 10.59
N TYR A 259 11.46 18.38 11.75
CA TYR A 259 10.33 17.53 12.13
C TYR A 259 9.02 18.31 12.25
N LEU A 260 9.03 19.51 12.86
CA LEU A 260 7.84 20.37 12.92
C LEU A 260 7.38 20.81 11.52
N TYR A 261 8.33 21.14 10.65
CA TYR A 261 8.03 21.47 9.26
C TYR A 261 7.43 20.29 8.50
N GLN A 262 7.93 19.07 8.70
CA GLN A 262 7.34 17.85 8.13
C GLN A 262 5.90 17.63 8.63
N LEU A 263 5.66 17.73 9.94
CA LEU A 263 4.31 17.59 10.49
C LEU A 263 3.35 18.65 9.93
N TRP A 264 3.81 19.88 9.76
CA TRP A 264 3.03 20.94 9.13
C TRP A 264 2.65 20.56 7.70
N ILE A 265 3.60 20.13 6.85
CA ILE A 265 3.30 19.68 5.47
C ILE A 265 2.29 18.52 5.47
N PHE A 266 2.47 17.54 6.36
CA PHE A 266 1.60 16.38 6.47
C PHE A 266 0.15 16.79 6.72
N TYR A 267 -0.08 17.69 7.68
CA TYR A 267 -1.42 18.12 8.02
C TYR A 267 -2.01 19.14 7.05
N GLU A 268 -1.20 19.99 6.39
CA GLU A 268 -1.70 20.82 5.28
C GLU A 268 -2.17 19.96 4.11
N LEU A 269 -1.49 18.85 3.82
CA LEU A 269 -1.97 17.86 2.84
C LEU A 269 -3.29 17.23 3.29
N ALA A 270 -3.42 16.86 4.56
CA ALA A 270 -4.68 16.34 5.09
C ALA A 270 -5.83 17.35 4.98
N ASP A 271 -5.56 18.64 5.26
CA ASP A 271 -6.53 19.72 5.16
C ASP A 271 -6.98 19.93 3.71
N LEU A 272 -6.03 20.06 2.78
CA LEU A 272 -6.29 20.16 1.34
C LEU A 272 -7.14 19.00 0.82
N LEU A 273 -6.78 17.76 1.17
CA LEU A 273 -7.51 16.56 0.75
C LEU A 273 -8.91 16.49 1.37
N THR A 274 -9.10 17.04 2.56
CA THR A 274 -10.42 17.12 3.21
C THR A 274 -11.30 18.15 2.52
N GLU A 275 -10.77 19.35 2.23
CA GLU A 275 -11.48 20.41 1.51
C GLU A 275 -11.94 19.95 0.13
N GLN A 276 -11.12 19.16 -0.57
CA GLN A 276 -11.47 18.58 -1.87
C GLN A 276 -12.29 17.28 -1.80
N GLN A 277 -12.67 16.82 -0.60
CA GLN A 277 -13.40 15.57 -0.38
C GLN A 277 -12.69 14.33 -0.97
N LYS A 278 -11.35 14.36 -0.96
CA LYS A 278 -10.48 13.31 -1.49
C LYS A 278 -9.81 12.47 -0.39
N LEU A 279 -9.79 12.96 0.86
CA LEU A 279 -9.28 12.22 2.00
C LEU A 279 -10.21 11.05 2.37
N GLU A 280 -9.67 9.85 2.50
CA GLU A 280 -10.44 8.67 2.95
C GLU A 280 -10.19 8.36 4.42
N LEU A 281 -8.93 8.34 4.86
CA LEU A 281 -8.55 7.92 6.20
C LEU A 281 -7.20 8.51 6.63
N ILE A 282 -7.12 8.94 7.89
CA ILE A 282 -5.86 9.19 8.59
C ILE A 282 -5.62 8.05 9.59
N VAL A 283 -4.48 7.38 9.47
CA VAL A 283 -4.13 6.23 10.33
C VAL A 283 -3.09 6.65 11.37
N TYR A 284 -3.48 6.57 12.64
CA TYR A 284 -2.61 6.76 13.80
C TYR A 284 -2.30 5.40 14.46
N PRO A 285 -1.09 4.84 14.29
CA PRO A 285 -0.72 3.61 14.97
C PRO A 285 -0.55 3.84 16.48
N LYS A 286 -0.93 2.82 17.26
CA LYS A 286 -0.94 2.85 18.75
C LYS A 286 0.46 2.95 19.39
N VAL A 287 1.52 2.75 18.63
CA VAL A 287 2.92 2.85 19.06
C VAL A 287 3.54 4.00 18.29
N LYS A 288 4.34 4.86 18.94
CA LYS A 288 5.00 6.10 18.43
C LYS A 288 5.82 5.93 17.14
N ALA A 289 5.20 5.50 16.06
CA ALA A 289 5.87 5.24 14.80
C ALA A 289 4.87 5.53 13.69
N SER A 290 5.05 6.68 13.02
CA SER A 290 4.50 7.08 11.72
C SER A 290 2.98 7.28 11.56
N VAL A 291 2.60 8.42 11.01
CA VAL A 291 1.22 8.71 10.58
C VAL A 291 1.09 8.43 9.09
N ARG A 292 -0.10 8.03 8.63
CA ARG A 292 -0.37 7.78 7.20
C ARG A 292 -1.67 8.42 6.73
N LEU A 293 -1.67 8.95 5.52
CA LEU A 293 -2.86 9.41 4.80
C LEU A 293 -3.24 8.41 3.72
N GLN A 294 -4.51 8.05 3.64
CA GLN A 294 -5.10 7.37 2.49
C GLN A 294 -6.09 8.30 1.81
N PHE A 295 -5.95 8.46 0.50
CA PHE A 295 -6.73 9.42 -0.26
C PHE A 295 -6.89 9.00 -1.73
N ARG A 296 -7.84 9.64 -2.41
CA ARG A 296 -8.06 9.53 -3.85
C ARG A 296 -7.48 10.73 -4.57
N TRP A 297 -6.91 10.52 -5.74
CA TRP A 297 -6.47 11.62 -6.59
C TRP A 297 -6.70 11.29 -8.06
N GLY A 298 -6.94 12.33 -8.87
CA GLY A 298 -7.40 12.22 -10.26
C GLY A 298 -8.90 12.49 -10.42
N SER A 299 -9.36 12.38 -11.66
CA SER A 299 -10.75 12.67 -12.06
C SER A 299 -11.32 11.58 -12.97
N GLY A 300 -12.59 11.21 -12.77
CA GLY A 300 -13.28 10.23 -13.60
C GLY A 300 -12.61 8.85 -13.52
N ASP A 301 -12.34 8.26 -14.69
CA ASP A 301 -11.74 6.92 -14.80
C ASP A 301 -10.25 6.86 -14.42
N ASP A 302 -9.58 8.02 -14.27
CA ASP A 302 -8.19 8.13 -13.81
C ASP A 302 -8.09 8.29 -12.28
N GLU A 303 -9.21 8.19 -11.54
CA GLU A 303 -9.16 8.28 -10.08
C GLU A 303 -8.47 7.05 -9.46
N VAL A 304 -7.38 7.30 -8.73
CA VAL A 304 -6.51 6.28 -8.14
C VAL A 304 -6.40 6.50 -6.63
N ARG A 305 -6.25 5.41 -5.87
CA ARG A 305 -6.07 5.46 -4.40
C ARG A 305 -4.60 5.40 -4.03
N TYR A 306 -4.18 6.30 -3.14
CA TYR A 306 -2.80 6.47 -2.70
C TYR A 306 -2.64 6.38 -1.18
N GLU A 307 -1.44 5.99 -0.73
CA GLU A 307 -0.98 6.03 0.66
C GLU A 307 0.25 6.92 0.76
N LEU A 308 0.19 7.97 1.59
CA LEU A 308 1.35 8.77 2.00
C LEU A 308 1.75 8.38 3.41
N ARG A 309 3.00 7.95 3.60
CA ARG A 309 3.56 7.56 4.89
C ARG A 309 4.56 8.61 5.37
N HIS A 310 4.45 9.06 6.62
CA HIS A 310 5.41 9.95 7.26
C HIS A 310 6.36 9.18 8.20
N ASP A 311 7.66 9.49 8.15
CA ASP A 311 8.71 8.95 9.03
C ASP A 311 8.70 7.41 9.11
N GLN A 312 8.64 6.75 7.95
CA GLN A 312 8.74 5.30 7.84
C GLN A 312 9.93 4.87 6.99
N ALA A 313 10.62 3.82 7.44
CA ALA A 313 11.47 3.04 6.56
C ALA A 313 10.64 2.50 5.39
N VAL A 314 11.19 2.61 4.20
CA VAL A 314 10.53 2.09 3.00
C VAL A 314 10.41 0.56 3.12
N PRO A 315 9.19 -0.02 2.96
CA PRO A 315 9.00 -1.45 3.11
C PRO A 315 9.85 -2.23 2.10
N ASN A 316 10.70 -3.14 2.60
CA ASN A 316 11.52 -4.07 1.83
C ASN A 316 12.31 -3.36 0.70
N PRO A 317 13.52 -2.81 0.99
CA PRO A 317 14.36 -2.21 -0.05
C PRO A 317 14.58 -3.21 -1.18
N SER A 318 14.63 -2.72 -2.42
CA SER A 318 14.80 -3.59 -3.59
C SER A 318 16.08 -4.42 -3.46
N ALA A 319 16.03 -5.68 -3.89
CA ALA A 319 17.07 -6.71 -3.71
C ALA A 319 18.42 -6.43 -4.41
N ASN A 320 18.67 -5.19 -4.83
CA ASN A 320 19.87 -4.78 -5.56
C ASN A 320 21.11 -4.64 -4.67
N TRP A 321 20.93 -4.65 -3.35
CA TRP A 321 22.01 -4.57 -2.38
C TRP A 321 22.01 -5.85 -1.52
N THR A 322 22.85 -6.81 -1.90
CA THR A 322 23.21 -7.95 -1.06
C THR A 322 24.59 -7.68 -0.49
N THR A 323 24.72 -7.55 0.83
CA THR A 323 26.04 -7.59 1.47
C THR A 323 26.41 -9.06 1.63
N SER A 324 27.46 -9.48 0.92
CA SER A 324 28.00 -10.85 1.02
C SER A 324 28.60 -11.15 2.40
N ALA A 325 28.82 -10.13 3.22
CA ALA A 325 29.18 -10.24 4.62
C ALA A 325 28.00 -9.85 5.51
N ALA A 326 27.63 -10.72 6.45
CA ALA A 326 26.58 -10.53 7.45
C ALA A 326 26.79 -9.34 8.44
N ARG A 327 27.71 -8.42 8.14
CA ARG A 327 28.09 -7.30 9.01
C ARG A 327 27.89 -5.91 8.43
N ASP A 328 27.69 -5.76 7.12
CA ASP A 328 27.39 -4.45 6.54
C ASP A 328 25.88 -4.33 6.36
N GLN A 329 25.22 -3.75 7.36
CA GLN A 329 23.81 -3.38 7.27
C GLN A 329 23.70 -2.27 6.23
N VAL A 330 22.88 -2.48 5.19
CA VAL A 330 22.45 -1.40 4.31
C VAL A 330 21.91 -0.26 5.20
N PRO A 331 22.33 1.00 5.00
CA PRO A 331 21.84 2.12 5.80
C PRO A 331 20.32 2.11 5.87
N ASN A 332 19.74 2.30 7.06
CA ASN A 332 18.29 2.34 7.22
C ASN A 332 17.76 3.65 6.63
N VAL A 333 17.45 3.66 5.34
CA VAL A 333 16.91 4.82 4.64
C VAL A 333 15.47 5.05 5.09
N ARG A 334 15.23 6.22 5.69
CA ARG A 334 13.92 6.68 6.16
C ARG A 334 13.63 8.03 5.53
N PRO A 335 12.92 8.06 4.40
CA PRO A 335 12.45 9.32 3.85
C PRO A 335 11.41 9.96 4.78
N ASP A 336 11.35 11.29 4.77
CA ASP A 336 10.34 12.02 5.55
C ASP A 336 8.93 11.64 5.08
N PHE A 337 8.72 11.55 3.76
CA PHE A 337 7.49 11.07 3.16
C PHE A 337 7.73 10.03 2.08
N TYR A 338 6.88 9.01 2.07
CA TYR A 338 6.86 8.00 1.02
C TYR A 338 5.44 7.80 0.48
N LEU A 339 5.25 8.13 -0.79
CA LEU A 339 3.97 8.07 -1.49
C LEU A 339 3.91 6.84 -2.39
N THR A 340 2.82 6.09 -2.28
CA THR A 340 2.62 4.84 -3.03
C THR A 340 1.17 4.64 -3.46
N ARG A 341 0.96 3.84 -4.50
CA ARG A 341 -0.37 3.48 -4.99
C ARG A 341 -0.94 2.28 -4.21
N ILE A 342 -2.21 2.38 -3.81
CA ILE A 342 -2.96 1.30 -3.14
C ILE A 342 -3.86 0.56 -4.13
N HIS A 343 -4.58 1.30 -4.97
CA HIS A 343 -5.51 0.72 -5.93
C HIS A 343 -5.48 1.49 -7.26
N PRO A 344 -5.15 0.81 -8.39
CA PRO A 344 -4.76 -0.61 -8.49
C PRO A 344 -3.49 -0.93 -7.69
N PRO A 345 -3.34 -2.14 -7.14
CA PRO A 345 -2.22 -2.47 -6.26
C PRO A 345 -0.88 -2.34 -6.99
N MET A 346 0.16 -1.88 -6.28
CA MET A 346 1.53 -1.91 -6.79
C MET A 346 1.95 -3.34 -7.10
N LEU A 347 2.62 -3.51 -8.24
CA LEU A 347 3.13 -4.81 -8.64
C LEU A 347 4.36 -5.18 -7.81
N LYS A 348 4.46 -6.46 -7.46
CA LYS A 348 5.62 -7.02 -6.77
C LYS A 348 5.93 -8.39 -7.33
N ILE A 349 7.22 -8.72 -7.36
CA ILE A 349 7.71 -10.00 -7.85
C ILE A 349 8.40 -10.70 -6.69
N VAL A 350 7.81 -11.83 -6.31
CA VAL A 350 8.24 -12.67 -5.21
C VAL A 350 8.57 -14.05 -5.77
N HIS A 351 9.72 -14.59 -5.36
CA HIS A 351 10.16 -15.93 -5.71
C HIS A 351 10.72 -16.60 -4.46
N GLU A 352 10.29 -17.83 -4.16
CA GLU A 352 10.67 -18.56 -2.94
C GLU A 352 10.46 -17.77 -1.63
N GLY A 353 9.43 -16.91 -1.59
CA GLY A 353 9.14 -16.05 -0.43
C GLY A 353 9.99 -14.79 -0.33
N GLN A 354 11.01 -14.61 -1.18
CA GLN A 354 11.83 -13.41 -1.25
C GLN A 354 11.32 -12.43 -2.34
N GLN A 355 11.25 -11.14 -2.02
CA GLN A 355 10.89 -10.09 -2.98
C GLN A 355 12.12 -9.64 -3.77
N PHE A 356 12.09 -9.80 -5.09
CA PHE A 356 13.19 -9.40 -5.99
C PHE A 356 12.96 -8.06 -6.67
N TRP A 357 11.70 -7.68 -6.83
CA TRP A 357 11.33 -6.38 -7.40
C TRP A 357 9.98 -5.93 -6.86
N ARG A 358 9.80 -4.62 -6.75
CA ARG A 358 8.50 -3.98 -6.56
C ARG A 358 8.45 -2.73 -7.41
N GLU A 359 7.24 -2.31 -7.72
CA GLU A 359 7.00 -1.04 -8.36
C GLU A 359 7.54 0.12 -7.49
N PRO A 360 8.26 1.08 -8.09
CA PRO A 360 8.77 2.24 -7.38
C PRO A 360 7.63 3.18 -6.96
N GLY A 361 7.78 3.78 -5.78
CA GLY A 361 6.97 4.90 -5.30
C GLY A 361 7.66 6.24 -5.54
N ILE A 362 7.27 7.24 -4.75
CA ILE A 362 7.88 8.58 -4.78
C ILE A 362 8.30 8.96 -3.37
N ILE A 363 9.49 9.54 -3.27
CA ILE A 363 10.05 10.03 -2.02
C ILE A 363 9.93 11.55 -1.96
N TRP A 364 9.43 12.10 -0.85
CA TRP A 364 9.61 13.51 -0.53
C TRP A 364 10.41 13.68 0.76
N ASP A 365 11.37 14.60 0.75
CA ASP A 365 12.22 14.92 1.90
C ASP A 365 12.15 16.43 2.16
N ALA A 366 11.81 16.80 3.40
CA ALA A 366 11.49 18.18 3.75
C ALA A 366 12.55 18.75 4.69
N LYS A 367 13.01 19.96 4.38
CA LYS A 367 14.03 20.67 5.13
C LYS A 367 13.59 22.10 5.38
N TYR A 368 13.50 22.45 6.66
CA TYR A 368 13.18 23.81 7.07
C TYR A 368 14.37 24.74 6.80
N TYR A 369 15.59 24.26 7.05
CA TYR A 369 16.82 25.00 6.77
C TYR A 369 17.47 24.59 5.46
N ARG A 370 18.19 25.54 4.85
CA ARG A 370 19.17 25.24 3.82
C ARG A 370 20.49 24.86 4.50
N PRO A 371 21.13 23.73 4.16
CA PRO A 371 22.49 23.46 4.61
C PRO A 371 23.42 24.54 4.02
N PHE A 372 24.13 25.25 4.89
CA PHE A 372 25.02 26.34 4.50
C PHE A 372 26.31 25.77 3.92
N ASP A 373 26.49 25.91 2.60
CA ASP A 373 27.82 26.12 2.07
C ASP A 373 28.17 27.59 2.32
N LEU A 374 28.88 27.85 3.43
CA LEU A 374 29.35 29.19 3.83
C LEU A 374 30.11 29.90 2.69
N ASP A 375 30.72 29.12 1.79
CA ASP A 375 31.50 29.65 0.68
C ASP A 375 30.66 30.01 -0.56
N GLN A 376 29.41 29.52 -0.70
CA GLN A 376 28.60 29.70 -1.94
C GLN A 376 27.09 29.84 -1.67
N PRO A 377 26.63 30.96 -1.08
CA PRO A 377 25.22 31.18 -0.70
C PRO A 377 24.23 31.22 -1.89
N HIS A 378 24.70 31.23 -3.14
CA HIS A 378 23.88 31.28 -4.35
C HIS A 378 23.71 29.92 -5.07
N LYS A 379 24.36 28.83 -4.61
CA LYS A 379 24.27 27.50 -5.27
C LYS A 379 23.28 26.54 -4.61
N VAL A 380 22.55 25.78 -5.43
CA VAL A 380 21.64 24.71 -4.99
C VAL A 380 22.31 23.79 -3.95
N PRO A 381 21.66 23.45 -2.81
CA PRO A 381 22.29 22.72 -1.70
C PRO A 381 22.74 21.31 -2.11
N ALA A 382 24.04 21.07 -2.20
CA ALA A 382 24.60 19.85 -2.77
C ALA A 382 24.42 18.61 -1.89
N GLU A 383 24.46 18.74 -0.56
CA GLU A 383 24.40 17.60 0.36
C GLU A 383 23.01 16.90 0.37
N PRO A 384 21.87 17.60 0.53
CA PRO A 384 20.54 16.96 0.42
C PRO A 384 20.30 16.32 -0.93
N ILE A 385 20.81 16.92 -2.02
CA ILE A 385 20.71 16.34 -3.36
C ILE A 385 21.50 15.02 -3.43
N LYS A 386 22.75 15.01 -2.97
CA LYS A 386 23.59 13.79 -2.95
C LYS A 386 22.94 12.70 -2.12
N ARG A 387 22.39 13.06 -0.95
CA ARG A 387 21.66 12.13 -0.08
C ARG A 387 20.42 11.57 -0.77
N MET A 388 19.58 12.42 -1.37
CA MET A 388 18.41 11.98 -2.14
C MET A 388 18.80 11.04 -3.29
N ILE A 389 19.84 11.36 -4.07
CA ILE A 389 20.32 10.47 -5.15
C ILE A 389 20.77 9.12 -4.59
N ALA A 390 21.48 9.11 -3.45
CA ALA A 390 21.88 7.87 -2.79
C ALA A 390 20.66 7.09 -2.28
N ASP A 391 19.68 7.74 -1.66
CA ASP A 391 18.46 7.12 -1.14
C ASP A 391 17.63 6.51 -2.27
N LEU A 392 17.46 7.23 -3.39
CA LEU A 392 16.80 6.73 -4.60
C LEU A 392 17.53 5.48 -5.14
N ALA A 393 18.87 5.50 -5.21
CA ALA A 393 19.66 4.36 -5.68
C ALA A 393 19.66 3.15 -4.71
N LEU A 394 19.62 3.40 -3.40
CA LEU A 394 19.54 2.36 -2.37
C LEU A 394 18.17 1.69 -2.36
N LEU A 395 17.11 2.47 -2.50
CA LEU A 395 15.73 1.97 -2.46
C LEU A 395 15.27 1.41 -3.80
N GLY A 396 15.87 1.84 -4.91
CA GLY A 396 15.44 1.51 -6.27
C GLY A 396 14.28 2.39 -6.75
N GLU A 397 14.20 3.62 -6.23
CA GLU A 397 13.21 4.63 -6.61
C GLU A 397 13.76 5.53 -7.72
N GLU A 398 12.85 6.10 -8.52
CA GLU A 398 13.22 6.94 -9.67
C GLU A 398 13.01 8.43 -9.40
N HIS A 399 12.06 8.78 -8.54
CA HIS A 399 11.65 10.17 -8.34
C HIS A 399 11.72 10.57 -6.87
N GLY A 400 12.46 11.64 -6.62
CA GLY A 400 12.58 12.27 -5.31
C GLY A 400 12.26 13.76 -5.39
N THR A 401 11.56 14.29 -4.40
CA THR A 401 11.32 15.73 -4.26
C THR A 401 11.90 16.24 -2.94
N LEU A 402 12.71 17.29 -3.02
CA LEU A 402 13.21 18.03 -1.87
C LEU A 402 12.34 19.27 -1.67
N LEU A 403 11.70 19.38 -0.51
CA LEU A 403 10.86 20.49 -0.11
C LEU A 403 11.63 21.40 0.83
N PHE A 404 11.81 22.66 0.46
CA PHE A 404 12.53 23.63 1.27
C PHE A 404 11.61 24.80 1.65
N ALA A 405 11.62 25.19 2.91
CA ALA A 405 10.87 26.38 3.34
C ALA A 405 11.41 27.66 2.68
N PHE A 406 12.72 27.73 2.47
CA PHE A 406 13.41 28.88 1.89
C PHE A 406 14.37 28.44 0.77
N LEU A 407 14.05 28.78 -0.48
CA LEU A 407 14.96 28.68 -1.62
C LEU A 407 15.21 30.10 -2.14
N ARG A 408 16.48 30.45 -2.38
CA ARG A 408 16.80 31.69 -3.10
C ARG A 408 16.86 31.39 -4.60
N PRO A 409 16.27 32.24 -5.46
CA PRO A 409 16.43 32.11 -6.91
C PRO A 409 17.90 32.24 -7.30
N ASN A 410 18.35 31.40 -8.23
CA ASN A 410 19.72 31.41 -8.74
C ASN A 410 19.91 32.64 -9.63
N THR A 411 20.64 33.65 -9.15
CA THR A 411 20.92 34.89 -9.89
C THR A 411 21.92 34.72 -11.05
N ASN A 412 22.37 33.49 -11.32
CA ASN A 412 23.37 33.20 -12.36
C ASN A 412 22.77 32.75 -13.70
N ASP A 413 21.44 32.67 -13.84
CA ASP A 413 20.84 32.59 -15.18
C ASP A 413 20.90 33.99 -15.81
N HIS A 414 21.91 34.20 -16.65
CA HIS A 414 22.11 35.42 -17.46
C HIS A 414 21.04 35.64 -18.55
N SER A 415 19.83 35.09 -18.40
CA SER A 415 18.69 35.42 -19.26
C SER A 415 18.02 36.69 -18.75
N GLU A 416 18.33 37.82 -19.37
CA GLU A 416 17.78 39.17 -19.12
C GLU A 416 16.25 39.31 -19.26
N GLN A 417 15.50 38.20 -19.29
CA GLN A 417 14.03 38.19 -19.42
C GLN A 417 13.28 37.89 -18.11
N ALA A 418 13.96 37.59 -17.00
CA ALA A 418 13.31 37.24 -15.73
C ALA A 418 12.85 38.44 -14.86
N ALA A 419 13.08 39.68 -15.28
CA ALA A 419 12.78 40.86 -14.46
C ALA A 419 11.30 41.28 -14.43
N ASN A 420 10.42 40.66 -15.23
CA ASN A 420 9.00 41.04 -15.34
C ASN A 420 7.98 39.93 -14.98
N SER A 421 8.44 38.78 -14.51
CA SER A 421 7.58 37.77 -13.88
C SER A 421 7.54 38.00 -12.37
N GLY A 422 6.35 37.97 -11.76
CA GLY A 422 6.17 38.03 -10.30
C GLY A 422 6.95 36.95 -9.53
N PRO A 423 6.78 36.80 -8.21
CA PRO A 423 7.62 35.93 -7.37
C PRO A 423 7.64 34.49 -7.92
N SER A 424 8.68 34.18 -8.69
CA SER A 424 8.85 32.90 -9.35
C SER A 424 9.30 31.90 -8.29
N THR A 425 8.46 30.91 -8.01
CA THR A 425 8.80 29.72 -7.23
C THR A 425 9.98 29.04 -7.91
N ALA A 426 11.13 29.02 -7.24
CA ALA A 426 12.36 28.49 -7.81
C ALA A 426 12.31 26.95 -7.83
N ASN A 427 11.66 26.38 -8.85
CA ASN A 427 11.57 24.94 -9.07
C ASN A 427 12.78 24.47 -9.88
N TYR A 428 13.60 23.59 -9.31
CA TYR A 428 14.75 22.99 -10.01
C TYR A 428 14.52 21.52 -10.27
N ARG A 429 15.04 21.03 -11.41
CA ARG A 429 15.05 19.60 -11.74
C ARG A 429 16.47 19.16 -12.06
N ILE A 430 16.93 18.13 -11.37
CA ILE A 430 18.26 17.53 -11.56
C ILE A 430 18.08 16.13 -12.11
N THR A 431 18.69 15.87 -13.26
CA THR A 431 18.70 14.56 -13.93
C THR A 431 20.12 14.21 -14.38
N PRO A 432 20.49 12.92 -14.47
CA PRO A 432 21.77 12.49 -15.02
C PRO A 432 22.03 13.07 -16.42
N ALA A 433 23.27 13.48 -16.69
CA ALA A 433 23.67 13.98 -18.00
C ALA A 433 23.59 12.85 -19.06
N PRO A 434 22.96 13.09 -20.23
CA PRO A 434 22.95 12.12 -21.32
C PRO A 434 24.38 11.72 -21.71
N GLY A 435 24.66 10.41 -21.83
CA GLY A 435 25.98 9.90 -22.25
C GLY A 435 26.98 9.61 -21.13
N LEU A 436 26.89 10.24 -19.95
CA LEU A 436 27.71 9.93 -18.76
C LEU A 436 26.99 8.98 -17.77
N ALA A 437 25.69 8.74 -17.99
CA ALA A 437 24.80 7.99 -17.11
C ALA A 437 24.94 6.45 -17.17
N HIS A 438 25.97 5.88 -17.79
CA HIS A 438 26.01 4.43 -18.06
C HIS A 438 26.05 3.56 -16.78
N ASN A 439 26.43 4.17 -15.63
CA ASN A 439 26.50 3.49 -14.33
C ASN A 439 25.39 3.92 -13.34
N VAL A 440 24.53 4.89 -13.68
CA VAL A 440 23.48 5.46 -12.81
C VAL A 440 22.14 5.30 -13.51
N MET A 441 21.03 5.08 -12.79
CA MET A 441 19.70 5.00 -13.41
C MET A 441 19.38 6.32 -14.14
N PRO A 442 19.38 6.40 -15.48
CA PRO A 442 19.23 7.65 -16.23
C PRO A 442 17.86 8.30 -16.07
N THR A 443 16.86 7.53 -15.61
CA THR A 443 15.51 8.03 -15.31
C THR A 443 15.39 8.68 -13.93
N GLN A 444 16.43 8.60 -13.09
CA GLN A 444 16.40 9.25 -11.78
C GLN A 444 16.27 10.76 -11.92
N ALA A 445 15.33 11.35 -11.19
CA ALA A 445 15.12 12.78 -11.15
C ALA A 445 14.93 13.26 -9.71
N VAL A 446 15.66 14.31 -9.35
CA VAL A 446 15.47 15.04 -8.09
C VAL A 446 14.85 16.39 -8.42
N HIS A 447 13.66 16.63 -7.89
CA HIS A 447 12.94 17.89 -7.98
C HIS A 447 13.17 18.69 -6.71
N LEU A 448 13.37 20.00 -6.81
CA LEU A 448 13.46 20.90 -5.67
C LEU A 448 12.32 21.90 -5.77
N HIS A 449 11.52 21.98 -4.73
CA HIS A 449 10.39 22.90 -4.63
C HIS A 449 10.52 23.76 -3.38
N GLN A 450 10.14 25.03 -3.53
CA GLN A 450 9.96 25.90 -2.37
C GLN A 450 8.54 25.72 -1.84
N LEU A 451 8.42 25.39 -0.56
CA LEU A 451 7.14 25.31 0.14
C LEU A 451 7.22 26.16 1.41
N GLN A 452 7.08 27.47 1.23
CA GLN A 452 7.17 28.43 2.32
C GLN A 452 5.86 28.44 3.14
N PRO A 453 5.91 28.28 4.46
CA PRO A 453 4.74 28.42 5.32
C PRO A 453 4.17 29.83 5.27
N GLN A 454 2.84 29.93 5.20
CA GLN A 454 2.09 31.19 5.15
C GLN A 454 0.96 31.17 6.18
N SER A 455 0.52 32.35 6.61
CA SER A 455 -0.63 32.50 7.52
C SER A 455 -1.94 32.07 6.85
N SER A 456 -2.96 31.71 7.63
CA SER A 456 -4.24 31.16 7.13
C SER A 456 -4.92 32.02 6.04
N ASN A 457 -4.72 33.34 6.04
CA ASN A 457 -5.31 34.26 5.05
C ASN A 457 -4.59 34.26 3.67
N GLN A 458 -3.47 33.53 3.53
CA GLN A 458 -2.64 33.50 2.32
C GLN A 458 -2.34 32.07 1.82
N LEU A 459 -3.08 31.05 2.29
CA LEU A 459 -2.81 29.63 2.03
C LEU A 459 -2.83 29.20 0.55
N THR A 460 -3.35 30.02 -0.36
CA THR A 460 -3.52 29.66 -1.78
C THR A 460 -2.22 29.20 -2.45
N ASN A 461 -1.07 29.80 -2.14
CA ASN A 461 0.20 29.39 -2.74
C ASN A 461 0.70 28.03 -2.22
N VAL A 462 0.50 27.78 -0.93
CA VAL A 462 0.83 26.50 -0.28
C VAL A 462 -0.03 25.40 -0.90
N GLN A 463 -1.35 25.62 -0.96
CA GLN A 463 -2.29 24.68 -1.57
C GLN A 463 -1.95 24.39 -3.03
N GLN A 464 -1.67 25.43 -3.83
CA GLN A 464 -1.28 25.28 -5.23
C GLN A 464 -0.02 24.42 -5.39
N THR A 465 1.01 24.66 -4.57
CA THR A 465 2.25 23.87 -4.59
C THR A 465 1.99 22.41 -4.21
N LEU A 466 1.17 22.15 -3.19
CA LEU A 466 0.79 20.80 -2.78
C LEU A 466 -0.02 20.07 -3.87
N ILE A 467 -0.93 20.77 -4.54
CA ILE A 467 -1.68 20.24 -5.71
C ILE A 467 -0.70 19.85 -6.82
N GLU A 468 0.26 20.72 -7.16
CA GLU A 468 1.27 20.43 -8.19
C GLU A 468 2.14 19.20 -7.85
N LEU A 469 2.48 19.02 -6.57
CA LEU A 469 3.19 17.84 -6.10
C LEU A 469 2.35 16.56 -6.26
N LEU A 470 1.06 16.62 -5.91
CA LEU A 470 0.13 15.50 -6.06
C LEU A 470 -0.14 15.17 -7.53
N GLU A 471 -0.31 16.17 -8.39
CA GLU A 471 -0.45 15.99 -9.84
C GLU A 471 0.79 15.36 -10.47
N THR A 472 1.98 15.83 -10.07
CA THR A 472 3.25 15.25 -10.53
C THR A 472 3.36 13.79 -10.09
N ALA A 473 3.00 13.49 -8.85
CA ALA A 473 2.99 12.13 -8.35
C ALA A 473 1.98 11.24 -9.06
N HIS A 474 0.77 11.76 -9.29
CA HIS A 474 -0.30 11.07 -9.99
C HIS A 474 0.12 10.68 -11.40
N LYS A 475 0.74 11.59 -12.16
CA LYS A 475 1.23 11.32 -13.51
C LYS A 475 2.26 10.17 -13.57
N GLN A 476 3.06 9.99 -12.52
CA GLN A 476 4.08 8.95 -12.47
C GLN A 476 3.56 7.63 -11.90
N LEU A 477 2.59 7.69 -10.99
CA LEU A 477 2.12 6.54 -10.24
C LEU A 477 0.74 6.05 -10.66
N SER A 478 -0.05 6.74 -11.48
CA SER A 478 -1.45 6.32 -11.76
C SER A 478 -1.53 4.98 -12.48
N GLN A 479 -0.60 4.71 -13.40
CA GLN A 479 -0.60 3.51 -14.23
C GLN A 479 0.35 2.43 -13.69
N PRO A 480 -0.10 1.17 -13.53
CA PRO A 480 0.77 0.05 -13.20
C PRO A 480 1.85 -0.16 -14.26
N ARG A 481 3.09 -0.41 -13.82
CA ARG A 481 4.17 -0.77 -14.76
C ARG A 481 3.89 -2.06 -15.51
N GLN A 482 4.22 -2.09 -16.80
CA GLN A 482 4.05 -3.27 -17.64
C GLN A 482 5.19 -4.29 -17.40
N ILE A 483 4.83 -5.47 -16.88
CA ILE A 483 5.75 -6.60 -16.73
C ILE A 483 5.56 -7.55 -17.92
N ALA A 484 6.56 -7.65 -18.78
CA ALA A 484 6.58 -8.57 -19.91
C ALA A 484 8.01 -9.03 -20.24
N CYS A 485 8.12 -10.23 -20.83
CA CYS A 485 9.37 -10.76 -21.37
C CYS A 485 9.56 -10.22 -22.79
N HIS A 486 10.61 -9.42 -23.01
CA HIS A 486 10.98 -8.90 -24.33
C HIS A 486 12.33 -9.46 -24.81
N GLY A 487 12.71 -10.65 -24.35
CA GLY A 487 13.99 -11.25 -24.69
C GLY A 487 14.20 -11.38 -26.21
N MET A 488 15.34 -10.89 -26.70
CA MET A 488 15.74 -10.91 -28.10
C MET A 488 17.05 -11.70 -28.25
N PHE A 489 17.08 -12.64 -29.20
CA PHE A 489 18.32 -13.33 -29.55
C PHE A 489 19.21 -12.41 -30.39
N LEU A 490 20.51 -12.45 -30.13
CA LEU A 490 21.49 -11.85 -31.02
C LEU A 490 21.68 -12.75 -32.25
N ASP A 491 21.76 -12.16 -33.43
CA ASP A 491 22.13 -12.92 -34.63
C ASP A 491 23.61 -13.35 -34.53
N THR A 492 23.91 -14.51 -35.09
CA THR A 492 25.26 -15.08 -35.25
C THR A 492 26.27 -14.10 -35.85
N LEU A 493 25.84 -13.21 -36.76
CA LEU A 493 26.69 -12.16 -37.33
C LEU A 493 27.02 -11.03 -36.34
N SER A 494 26.14 -10.78 -35.37
CA SER A 494 26.35 -9.76 -34.33
C SER A 494 27.26 -10.24 -33.21
N THR A 495 27.45 -11.57 -33.08
CA THR A 495 28.23 -12.21 -32.01
C THR A 495 29.62 -12.67 -32.46
N THR A 496 29.88 -12.81 -33.76
CA THR A 496 31.12 -13.39 -34.31
C THR A 496 32.32 -12.45 -34.35
N ASP A 497 32.13 -11.12 -34.26
CA ASP A 497 33.18 -10.13 -34.56
C ASP A 497 33.69 -9.31 -33.36
N ARG A 498 33.26 -9.59 -32.13
CA ARG A 498 33.64 -8.75 -30.95
C ARG A 498 34.01 -9.57 -29.72
N LEU A 499 34.88 -8.94 -28.90
CA LEU A 499 35.28 -9.30 -27.53
C LEU A 499 34.16 -10.00 -26.74
N PRO A 500 34.48 -10.88 -25.76
CA PRO A 500 33.48 -11.60 -24.99
C PRO A 500 32.42 -10.61 -24.47
N LEU A 501 31.16 -10.84 -24.86
CA LEU A 501 30.04 -10.06 -24.36
C LEU A 501 29.90 -10.36 -22.86
N LEU A 502 30.32 -9.40 -22.04
CA LEU A 502 30.28 -9.54 -20.59
C LEU A 502 28.89 -9.15 -20.09
N ALA A 503 28.20 -10.09 -19.45
CA ALA A 503 27.01 -9.78 -18.67
C ALA A 503 27.36 -8.89 -17.47
N ARG A 504 26.37 -8.19 -16.90
CA ARG A 504 26.53 -7.30 -15.73
C ARG A 504 27.25 -7.96 -14.55
N TYR A 505 27.07 -9.27 -14.38
CA TYR A 505 27.66 -10.06 -13.30
C TYR A 505 28.98 -10.76 -13.70
N GLY A 506 29.63 -10.32 -14.80
CA GLY A 506 30.92 -10.83 -15.24
C GLY A 506 30.87 -12.20 -15.93
N ILE A 507 29.68 -12.73 -16.21
CA ILE A 507 29.53 -14.02 -16.90
C ILE A 507 29.74 -13.79 -18.40
N ALA A 508 30.85 -14.30 -18.91
CA ALA A 508 31.07 -14.45 -20.35
C ALA A 508 30.34 -15.70 -20.84
N GLY A 509 29.33 -15.51 -21.70
CA GLY A 509 28.69 -16.63 -22.37
C GLY A 509 29.59 -17.15 -23.48
N ASN A 510 30.19 -18.33 -23.30
CA ASN A 510 30.92 -19.01 -24.39
C ASN A 510 29.95 -19.56 -25.46
N GLU A 511 28.69 -19.80 -25.08
CA GLU A 511 27.60 -20.27 -25.97
C GLU A 511 26.82 -19.06 -26.48
N LEU A 512 27.37 -18.37 -27.48
CA LEU A 512 26.80 -17.12 -28.03
C LEU A 512 25.38 -17.30 -28.61
N ASP A 513 25.01 -18.52 -29.01
CA ASP A 513 23.69 -18.82 -29.56
C ASP A 513 22.58 -18.71 -28.50
N GLU A 514 22.88 -18.98 -27.22
CA GLU A 514 21.92 -18.94 -26.11
C GLU A 514 21.90 -17.59 -25.38
N VAL A 515 22.62 -16.60 -25.93
CA VAL A 515 22.68 -15.24 -25.39
C VAL A 515 21.47 -14.42 -25.85
N VAL A 516 20.78 -13.85 -24.89
CA VAL A 516 19.56 -13.06 -25.06
C VAL A 516 19.80 -11.65 -24.52
N LEU A 517 19.50 -10.63 -25.32
CA LEU A 517 19.27 -9.29 -24.83
C LEU A 517 17.89 -9.25 -24.18
N CYS A 518 17.83 -8.92 -22.90
CA CYS A 518 16.60 -8.89 -22.11
C CYS A 518 16.29 -7.45 -21.68
N PRO A 519 15.48 -6.70 -22.46
CA PRO A 519 14.90 -5.44 -22.02
C PRO A 519 13.98 -5.66 -20.83
N LYS A 520 14.08 -4.76 -19.84
CA LYS A 520 13.29 -4.79 -18.61
C LYS A 520 12.50 -3.51 -18.45
N PRO A 521 11.42 -3.32 -19.22
CA PRO A 521 10.64 -2.07 -19.21
C PRO A 521 10.05 -1.74 -17.83
N HIS A 522 9.74 -2.76 -17.01
CA HIS A 522 9.27 -2.56 -15.64
C HIS A 522 10.33 -1.91 -14.72
N ILE A 523 11.62 -2.03 -15.03
CA ILE A 523 12.70 -1.26 -14.37
C ILE A 523 12.92 0.08 -15.07
N GLY A 524 12.91 0.08 -16.40
CA GLY A 524 13.04 1.30 -17.19
C GLY A 524 13.43 0.98 -18.63
N GLU A 525 13.12 1.88 -19.54
CA GLU A 525 13.35 1.71 -20.99
C GLU A 525 14.82 1.49 -21.36
N TRP A 526 15.73 2.02 -20.53
CA TRP A 526 17.17 1.92 -20.67
C TRP A 526 17.75 0.59 -20.17
N ARG A 527 16.98 -0.18 -19.40
CA ARG A 527 17.49 -1.39 -18.74
C ARG A 527 17.45 -2.56 -19.71
N ILE A 528 18.62 -2.95 -20.21
CA ILE A 528 18.81 -4.16 -21.03
C ILE A 528 19.90 -5.01 -20.39
N ASP A 529 19.55 -6.23 -20.01
CA ASP A 529 20.49 -7.20 -19.45
C ASP A 529 20.89 -8.22 -20.51
N LEU A 530 22.18 -8.62 -20.51
CA LEU A 530 22.64 -9.77 -21.28
C LEU A 530 22.42 -11.03 -20.44
N VAL A 531 21.63 -11.97 -20.96
CA VAL A 531 21.14 -13.13 -20.21
C VAL A 531 21.36 -14.40 -21.01
N HIS A 532 21.89 -15.43 -20.36
CA HIS A 532 21.93 -16.78 -20.93
C HIS A 532 20.59 -17.47 -20.73
N ARG A 533 19.92 -17.86 -21.81
CA ARG A 533 18.57 -18.47 -21.73
C ARG A 533 18.54 -19.74 -20.87
N GLY A 534 19.49 -20.66 -21.09
CA GLY A 534 19.50 -21.95 -20.38
C GLY A 534 19.89 -21.89 -18.90
N ARG A 535 20.60 -20.84 -18.45
CA ARG A 535 21.22 -20.79 -17.11
C ARG A 535 20.67 -19.68 -16.22
N GLN A 536 20.13 -18.61 -16.80
CA GLN A 536 19.74 -17.41 -16.07
C GLN A 536 18.28 -17.01 -16.34
N CYS A 537 17.81 -17.12 -17.59
CA CYS A 537 16.44 -16.73 -17.93
C CYS A 537 15.43 -17.64 -17.23
N CYS A 538 14.61 -17.07 -16.35
CA CYS A 538 13.62 -17.79 -15.53
C CYS A 538 14.22 -18.84 -14.57
N GLU A 539 15.52 -18.79 -14.32
CA GLU A 539 16.23 -19.67 -13.38
C GLU A 539 16.90 -18.86 -12.26
N ASP A 540 17.46 -17.68 -12.60
CA ASP A 540 18.12 -16.80 -11.64
C ASP A 540 17.25 -15.56 -11.39
N PRO A 541 16.73 -15.35 -10.17
CA PRO A 541 15.89 -14.21 -9.85
C PRO A 541 16.64 -12.86 -9.84
N HIS A 542 17.96 -12.85 -9.70
CA HIS A 542 18.79 -11.64 -9.79
C HIS A 542 18.89 -11.15 -11.24
N VAL A 543 18.81 -12.06 -12.21
CA VAL A 543 18.89 -11.75 -13.64
C VAL A 543 17.49 -11.69 -14.27
N CYS A 544 16.57 -12.58 -13.91
CA CYS A 544 15.21 -12.64 -14.43
C CYS A 544 14.21 -12.23 -13.35
N GLN A 545 13.90 -10.93 -13.29
CA GLN A 545 12.93 -10.42 -12.32
C GLN A 545 11.49 -10.82 -12.62
N ILE A 546 11.19 -11.61 -13.66
CA ILE A 546 9.84 -12.12 -13.94
C ILE A 546 9.68 -13.62 -13.59
N ILE A 547 10.66 -14.22 -12.91
CA ILE A 547 10.69 -15.66 -12.56
C ILE A 547 9.48 -16.14 -11.73
N GLY A 548 8.83 -15.26 -10.97
CA GLY A 548 7.60 -15.56 -10.23
C GLY A 548 6.32 -15.18 -10.96
N TRP A 549 6.40 -14.54 -12.14
CA TRP A 549 5.24 -13.92 -12.78
C TRP A 549 4.36 -14.95 -13.50
N PRO A 550 3.02 -14.81 -13.45
CA PRO A 550 2.11 -15.64 -14.24
C PRO A 550 2.41 -15.51 -15.74
N ASN A 551 2.32 -16.62 -16.48
CA ASN A 551 2.60 -16.69 -17.92
C ASN A 551 4.04 -16.34 -18.33
N ARG A 552 5.02 -16.35 -17.42
CA ARG A 552 6.43 -16.23 -17.79
C ARG A 552 6.80 -17.33 -18.80
N ARG A 553 7.56 -16.96 -19.82
CA ARG A 553 8.10 -17.89 -20.81
C ARG A 553 9.52 -17.49 -21.14
N LYS A 554 10.39 -18.49 -21.31
CA LYS A 554 11.70 -18.26 -21.93
C LYS A 554 11.46 -17.77 -23.36
N PRO A 555 12.25 -16.80 -23.85
CA PRO A 555 12.11 -16.32 -25.22
C PRO A 555 12.39 -17.47 -26.19
N ILE A 556 11.61 -17.54 -27.28
CA ILE A 556 11.72 -18.56 -28.32
C ILE A 556 12.59 -18.00 -29.44
N ARG A 557 13.58 -18.77 -29.92
CA ARG A 557 14.41 -18.36 -31.05
C ARG A 557 13.55 -18.26 -32.32
N PRO A 558 13.78 -17.25 -33.18
CA PRO A 558 13.13 -17.21 -34.48
C PRO A 558 13.37 -18.49 -35.27
N LEU A 559 12.29 -19.18 -35.66
CA LEU A 559 12.34 -20.49 -36.32
C LEU A 559 12.63 -20.34 -37.83
N ARG A 560 13.88 -20.06 -38.19
CA ARG A 560 14.29 -19.85 -39.60
C ARG A 560 14.60 -21.16 -40.31
N THR A 561 15.10 -22.15 -39.58
CA THR A 561 15.54 -23.44 -40.13
C THR A 561 14.95 -24.63 -39.37
N ALA A 562 14.98 -25.82 -39.97
CA ALA A 562 14.62 -27.06 -39.29
C ALA A 562 15.52 -27.35 -38.07
N ALA A 563 16.78 -26.90 -38.10
CA ALA A 563 17.70 -27.01 -36.97
C ALA A 563 17.27 -26.12 -35.79
N ASP A 564 16.78 -24.90 -36.06
CA ASP A 564 16.22 -24.02 -35.02
C ASP A 564 15.00 -24.66 -34.37
N LEU A 565 14.09 -25.22 -35.18
CA LEU A 565 12.94 -25.96 -34.68
C LEU A 565 13.34 -27.13 -33.78
N LEU A 566 14.29 -27.96 -34.22
CA LEU A 566 14.76 -29.10 -33.44
C LEU A 566 15.35 -28.67 -32.09
N ASN A 567 16.13 -27.58 -32.07
CA ASN A 567 16.70 -27.05 -30.84
C ASN A 567 15.63 -26.50 -29.89
N GLU A 568 14.63 -25.78 -30.40
CA GLU A 568 13.51 -25.30 -29.59
C GLU A 568 12.65 -26.44 -29.02
N LEU A 569 12.40 -27.50 -29.81
CA LEU A 569 11.69 -28.68 -29.35
C LEU A 569 12.43 -29.38 -28.20
N LYS A 570 13.76 -29.52 -28.31
CA LYS A 570 14.59 -30.05 -27.22
C LYS A 570 14.46 -29.22 -25.95
N HIS A 571 14.45 -27.89 -26.08
CA HIS A 571 14.28 -26.98 -24.92
C HIS A 571 12.91 -27.14 -24.26
N ILE A 572 11.83 -27.28 -25.03
CA ILE A 572 10.47 -27.50 -24.48
C ILE A 572 10.38 -28.86 -23.79
N LEU A 573 10.95 -29.90 -24.39
CA LEU A 573 10.89 -31.27 -23.88
C LEU A 573 11.80 -31.49 -22.67
N ALA A 574 12.92 -30.78 -22.55
CA ALA A 574 13.86 -30.92 -21.44
C ALA A 574 13.37 -30.32 -20.10
N THR A 575 12.22 -29.65 -20.07
CA THR A 575 11.84 -28.73 -18.96
C THR A 575 11.28 -29.40 -17.69
N THR A 576 11.22 -30.73 -17.55
CA THR A 576 10.53 -31.36 -16.39
C THR A 576 10.93 -32.81 -16.10
N ASP A 577 11.40 -33.08 -14.88
CA ASP A 577 11.72 -34.42 -14.35
C ASP A 577 10.49 -35.18 -13.79
N GLU A 578 9.42 -34.48 -13.42
CA GLU A 578 8.14 -35.07 -13.01
C GLU A 578 6.99 -34.44 -13.81
N LEU A 579 6.41 -35.22 -14.73
CA LEU A 579 5.35 -34.76 -15.63
C LEU A 579 3.99 -35.26 -15.15
N ASP A 580 3.20 -34.37 -14.57
CA ASP A 580 1.76 -34.61 -14.39
C ASP A 580 1.00 -34.49 -15.73
N GLU A 581 -0.23 -35.02 -15.81
CA GLU A 581 -1.04 -34.99 -17.04
C GLU A 581 -1.32 -33.55 -17.53
N GLN A 582 -1.33 -32.56 -16.61
CA GLN A 582 -1.54 -31.15 -16.95
C GLN A 582 -0.32 -30.53 -17.64
N THR A 583 0.88 -30.87 -17.18
CA THR A 583 2.14 -30.42 -17.78
C THR A 583 2.33 -31.07 -19.15
N LEU A 584 1.99 -32.36 -19.27
CA LEU A 584 1.98 -33.05 -20.57
C LEU A 584 1.06 -32.35 -21.58
N ALA A 585 -0.17 -32.00 -21.17
CA ALA A 585 -1.10 -31.27 -22.02
C ALA A 585 -0.58 -29.88 -22.42
N ARG A 586 0.15 -29.19 -21.51
CA ARG A 586 0.80 -27.91 -21.81
C ARG A 586 1.91 -28.08 -22.84
N ILE A 587 2.78 -29.08 -22.69
CA ILE A 587 3.87 -29.38 -23.63
C ILE A 587 3.33 -29.66 -25.02
N VAL A 588 2.32 -30.52 -25.12
CA VAL A 588 1.67 -30.85 -26.41
C VAL A 588 1.18 -29.56 -27.11
N LYS A 589 0.50 -28.69 -26.37
CA LYS A 589 -0.02 -27.43 -26.91
C LYS A 589 1.10 -26.47 -27.33
N GLU A 590 2.21 -26.42 -26.58
CA GLU A 590 3.38 -25.60 -26.92
C GLU A 590 4.08 -26.12 -28.18
N VAL A 591 4.28 -27.43 -28.32
CA VAL A 591 4.84 -28.07 -29.52
C VAL A 591 3.96 -27.82 -30.74
N GLU A 592 2.64 -27.98 -30.62
CA GLU A 592 1.69 -27.70 -31.70
C GLU A 592 1.72 -26.22 -32.12
N SER A 593 1.78 -25.30 -31.16
CA SER A 593 1.88 -23.86 -31.43
C SER A 593 3.20 -23.51 -32.15
N LEU A 594 4.32 -24.05 -31.68
CA LEU A 594 5.65 -23.80 -32.23
C LEU A 594 5.77 -24.29 -33.68
N THR A 595 5.32 -25.53 -33.92
CA THR A 595 5.39 -26.15 -35.25
C THR A 595 4.43 -25.50 -36.26
N ARG A 596 3.25 -25.05 -35.82
CA ARG A 596 2.35 -24.23 -36.67
C ARG A 596 2.96 -22.88 -37.01
N GLN A 597 3.62 -22.22 -36.06
CA GLN A 597 4.36 -20.98 -36.31
C GLN A 597 5.48 -21.22 -37.33
N PHE A 598 6.25 -22.30 -37.18
CA PHE A 598 7.29 -22.67 -38.15
C PHE A 598 6.72 -22.90 -39.56
N ALA A 599 5.62 -23.66 -39.69
CA ALA A 599 4.98 -23.89 -40.98
C ALA A 599 4.44 -22.61 -41.62
N SER A 600 3.92 -21.68 -40.81
CA SER A 600 3.49 -20.36 -41.28
C SER A 600 4.67 -19.53 -41.80
N ILE A 601 5.81 -19.54 -41.11
CA ILE A 601 7.02 -18.81 -41.54
C ILE A 601 7.56 -19.39 -42.86
N ASN A 602 7.49 -20.71 -43.03
CA ASN A 602 7.96 -21.40 -44.23
C ASN A 602 6.94 -21.42 -45.39
N ASN A 603 5.78 -20.77 -45.26
CA ASN A 603 4.73 -20.71 -46.27
C ASN A 603 4.37 -22.10 -46.84
N ILE A 604 4.02 -23.03 -45.96
CA ILE A 604 3.71 -24.42 -46.31
C ILE A 604 2.63 -24.52 -47.40
N GLN A 605 2.85 -25.41 -48.38
CA GLN A 605 1.84 -25.71 -49.40
C GLN A 605 0.88 -26.79 -48.89
N TRP A 606 -0.17 -26.38 -48.17
CA TRP A 606 -1.12 -27.29 -47.52
C TRP A 606 -1.68 -28.38 -48.44
N GLU A 607 -2.08 -28.03 -49.67
CA GLU A 607 -2.70 -29.00 -50.59
C GLU A 607 -1.75 -30.13 -51.00
N TYR A 608 -0.45 -29.85 -51.14
CA TYR A 608 0.56 -30.88 -51.40
C TYR A 608 0.59 -31.91 -50.26
N TYR A 609 0.60 -31.43 -49.02
CA TYR A 609 0.65 -32.28 -47.84
C TYR A 609 -0.68 -33.00 -47.55
N PHE A 610 -1.83 -32.38 -47.86
CA PHE A 610 -3.12 -33.07 -47.82
C PHE A 610 -3.15 -34.28 -48.76
N ASN A 611 -2.62 -34.13 -49.98
CA ASN A 611 -2.55 -35.26 -50.92
C ASN A 611 -1.59 -36.35 -50.44
N ARG A 612 -0.46 -36.01 -49.82
CA ARG A 612 0.41 -37.02 -49.19
C ARG A 612 -0.28 -37.79 -48.08
N VAL A 613 -1.07 -37.13 -47.23
CA VAL A 613 -1.85 -37.84 -46.18
C VAL A 613 -2.90 -38.77 -46.81
N ARG A 614 -3.56 -38.35 -47.90
CA ARG A 614 -4.49 -39.22 -48.65
C ARG A 614 -3.78 -40.45 -49.23
N ASP A 615 -2.57 -40.29 -49.73
CA ASP A 615 -1.75 -41.37 -50.29
C ASP A 615 -1.22 -42.34 -49.21
N LEU A 616 -1.11 -41.90 -47.96
CA LEU A 616 -0.80 -42.72 -46.78
C LEU A 616 -1.98 -43.54 -46.26
N GLY A 617 -2.95 -43.89 -47.11
CA GLY A 617 -4.09 -44.76 -46.77
C GLY A 617 -5.41 -44.04 -46.46
N MET A 618 -5.40 -42.72 -46.24
CA MET A 618 -6.60 -41.97 -45.82
C MET A 618 -7.46 -41.42 -46.97
N ARG A 619 -7.30 -41.92 -48.20
CA ARG A 619 -7.94 -41.36 -49.41
C ARG A 619 -9.47 -41.22 -49.31
N GLN A 620 -10.14 -42.11 -48.60
CA GLN A 620 -11.62 -42.16 -48.52
C GLN A 620 -12.20 -41.42 -47.30
N THR A 621 -11.38 -41.12 -46.31
CA THR A 621 -11.79 -40.70 -44.96
C THR A 621 -11.24 -39.32 -44.60
N PHE A 622 -10.14 -38.90 -45.23
CA PHE A 622 -9.48 -37.62 -44.95
C PHE A 622 -10.44 -36.44 -45.02
N ASP A 623 -11.35 -36.43 -46.00
CA ASP A 623 -12.29 -35.32 -46.16
C ASP A 623 -13.36 -35.25 -45.05
N ARG A 624 -13.55 -36.34 -44.28
CA ARG A 624 -14.43 -36.40 -43.10
C ARG A 624 -13.82 -35.77 -41.84
N LEU A 625 -12.54 -35.42 -41.87
CA LEU A 625 -11.86 -34.71 -40.79
C LEU A 625 -12.21 -33.21 -40.83
N ASP A 626 -12.16 -32.57 -39.66
CA ASP A 626 -12.25 -31.12 -39.58
C ASP A 626 -10.94 -30.45 -40.01
N THR A 627 -10.96 -29.13 -40.20
CA THR A 627 -9.79 -28.38 -40.69
C THR A 627 -8.58 -28.55 -39.77
N TYR A 628 -8.79 -28.55 -38.45
CA TYR A 628 -7.70 -28.72 -37.48
C TYR A 628 -7.00 -30.07 -37.66
N ALA A 629 -7.76 -31.18 -37.74
CA ALA A 629 -7.19 -32.51 -37.90
C ALA A 629 -6.51 -32.69 -39.26
N LYS A 630 -7.07 -32.12 -40.33
CA LYS A 630 -6.44 -32.10 -41.66
C LYS A 630 -5.08 -31.41 -41.62
N GLU A 631 -5.03 -30.21 -41.05
CA GLU A 631 -3.79 -29.44 -40.91
C GLU A 631 -2.77 -30.14 -39.99
N SER A 632 -3.18 -30.68 -38.85
CA SER A 632 -2.25 -31.36 -37.94
C SER A 632 -1.63 -32.62 -38.58
N LEU A 633 -2.40 -33.42 -39.34
CA LEU A 633 -1.84 -34.56 -40.08
C LEU A 633 -0.88 -34.11 -41.17
N ALA A 634 -1.25 -33.10 -41.96
CA ALA A 634 -0.38 -32.54 -42.99
C ALA A 634 0.92 -31.97 -42.40
N LEU A 635 0.80 -31.31 -41.24
CA LEU A 635 1.93 -30.76 -40.50
C LEU A 635 2.85 -31.87 -40.00
N ALA A 636 2.33 -33.01 -39.55
CA ALA A 636 3.17 -34.16 -39.18
C ALA A 636 4.03 -34.67 -40.36
N ILE A 637 3.45 -34.72 -41.57
CA ILE A 637 4.19 -35.12 -42.78
C ILE A 637 5.24 -34.08 -43.15
N PHE A 638 4.87 -32.80 -43.16
CA PHE A 638 5.81 -31.71 -43.42
C PHE A 638 6.98 -31.72 -42.43
N LEU A 639 6.70 -31.83 -41.13
CA LEU A 639 7.74 -31.91 -40.11
C LEU A 639 8.65 -33.12 -40.33
N THR A 640 8.12 -34.25 -40.80
CA THR A 640 8.94 -35.41 -41.15
C THR A 640 9.93 -35.08 -42.26
N ASP A 641 9.47 -34.46 -43.35
CA ASP A 641 10.36 -34.04 -44.46
C ASP A 641 11.44 -33.06 -43.98
N GLN A 642 11.08 -32.11 -43.11
CA GLN A 642 12.00 -31.11 -42.57
C GLN A 642 13.05 -31.75 -41.66
N LEU A 643 12.64 -32.67 -40.78
CA LEU A 643 13.54 -33.38 -39.87
C LEU A 643 14.45 -34.36 -40.62
N ASP A 644 13.93 -35.06 -41.64
CA ASP A 644 14.71 -35.91 -42.52
C ASP A 644 15.78 -35.11 -43.28
N SER A 645 15.47 -33.88 -43.73
CA SER A 645 16.42 -33.01 -44.45
C SER A 645 17.68 -32.65 -43.65
N ILE A 646 17.61 -32.69 -42.32
CA ILE A 646 18.72 -32.40 -41.40
C ILE A 646 19.24 -33.66 -40.67
N ASN A 647 18.79 -34.86 -41.06
CA ASN A 647 19.07 -36.12 -40.37
C ASN A 647 18.80 -36.06 -38.85
N ALA A 648 17.68 -35.44 -38.45
CA ALA A 648 17.33 -35.32 -37.04
C ALA A 648 17.11 -36.71 -36.40
N PRO A 649 17.57 -36.94 -35.16
CA PRO A 649 17.35 -38.21 -34.47
C PRO A 649 15.96 -38.31 -33.80
N ASP A 650 15.22 -37.21 -33.71
CA ASP A 650 14.00 -37.08 -32.90
C ASP A 650 12.79 -36.64 -33.72
N PHE A 651 11.76 -37.49 -33.74
CA PHE A 651 10.49 -37.34 -34.44
C PHE A 651 9.29 -37.17 -33.48
N SER A 652 9.55 -36.70 -32.25
CA SER A 652 8.53 -36.49 -31.22
C SER A 652 7.44 -35.50 -31.65
N ALA A 653 7.79 -34.39 -32.31
CA ALA A 653 6.81 -33.41 -32.76
C ALA A 653 5.81 -33.95 -33.81
N PRO A 654 6.24 -34.65 -34.88
CA PRO A 654 5.34 -35.41 -35.75
C PRO A 654 4.44 -36.41 -35.00
N ALA A 655 5.01 -37.16 -34.05
CA ALA A 655 4.25 -38.13 -33.25
C ALA A 655 3.16 -37.45 -32.39
N ILE A 656 3.46 -36.28 -31.80
CA ILE A 656 2.51 -35.48 -31.02
C ILE A 656 1.32 -35.06 -31.90
N HIS A 657 1.55 -34.56 -33.13
CA HIS A 657 0.46 -34.18 -34.03
C HIS A 657 -0.46 -35.35 -34.38
N ILE A 658 0.10 -36.51 -34.73
CA ILE A 658 -0.70 -37.71 -35.02
C ILE A 658 -1.50 -38.14 -33.78
N GLY A 659 -0.86 -38.17 -32.61
CA GLY A 659 -1.51 -38.52 -31.34
C GLY A 659 -2.62 -37.55 -30.95
N SER A 660 -2.43 -36.25 -31.14
CA SER A 660 -3.42 -35.20 -30.89
C SER A 660 -4.65 -35.36 -31.79
N VAL A 661 -4.47 -35.69 -33.07
CA VAL A 661 -5.59 -35.95 -33.99
C VAL A 661 -6.39 -37.15 -33.52
N MET A 662 -5.72 -38.25 -33.14
CA MET A 662 -6.41 -39.43 -32.61
C MET A 662 -7.19 -39.09 -31.32
N GLU A 663 -6.57 -38.41 -30.36
CA GLU A 663 -7.24 -38.03 -29.11
C GLU A 663 -8.46 -37.13 -29.36
N ARG A 664 -8.34 -36.17 -30.28
CA ARG A 664 -9.45 -35.30 -30.66
C ARG A 664 -10.60 -36.09 -31.26
N MET A 665 -10.33 -37.02 -32.18
CA MET A 665 -11.38 -37.84 -32.79
C MET A 665 -12.08 -38.74 -31.77
N LEU A 666 -11.35 -39.21 -30.73
CA LEU A 666 -11.96 -39.93 -29.61
C LEU A 666 -12.84 -39.04 -28.75
N LYS A 667 -12.41 -37.81 -28.44
CA LYS A 667 -13.24 -36.81 -27.73
C LYS A 667 -14.54 -36.57 -28.48
N GLU A 668 -14.45 -36.30 -29.78
CA GLU A 668 -15.62 -35.97 -30.60
C GLU A 668 -16.59 -37.14 -30.79
N ARG A 669 -16.10 -38.39 -30.84
CA ARG A 669 -16.96 -39.56 -31.12
C ARG A 669 -17.32 -40.37 -29.88
N VAL A 670 -16.32 -40.72 -29.07
CA VAL A 670 -16.46 -41.68 -27.97
C VAL A 670 -16.96 -41.01 -26.69
N PHE A 671 -16.47 -39.81 -26.37
CA PHE A 671 -16.82 -39.12 -25.13
C PHE A 671 -17.99 -38.14 -25.29
N THR A 672 -18.06 -37.44 -26.42
CA THR A 672 -19.13 -36.46 -26.69
C THR A 672 -20.48 -37.17 -26.80
N GLY A 673 -21.50 -36.64 -26.12
CA GLY A 673 -22.85 -37.23 -26.07
C GLY A 673 -23.04 -38.28 -24.97
N VAL A 674 -21.98 -38.68 -24.26
CA VAL A 674 -22.06 -39.57 -23.09
C VAL A 674 -22.18 -38.73 -21.82
N ARG A 675 -23.16 -39.05 -20.96
CA ARG A 675 -23.32 -38.39 -19.65
C ARG A 675 -22.33 -38.95 -18.63
N LEU A 676 -21.06 -38.62 -18.80
CA LEU A 676 -19.95 -39.06 -17.95
C LEU A 676 -20.08 -38.48 -16.53
N LEU A 677 -19.57 -39.22 -15.54
CA LEU A 677 -19.64 -38.92 -14.11
C LEU A 677 -18.26 -38.53 -13.55
N GLY A 678 -18.25 -37.85 -12.41
CA GLY A 678 -17.03 -37.50 -11.66
C GLY A 678 -16.08 -36.58 -12.44
N ASP A 679 -14.77 -36.80 -12.26
CA ASP A 679 -13.72 -35.99 -12.88
C ASP A 679 -13.70 -36.12 -14.41
N LEU A 680 -14.14 -37.26 -14.96
CA LEU A 680 -14.19 -37.51 -16.40
C LEU A 680 -15.28 -36.69 -17.13
N ALA A 681 -16.25 -36.15 -16.39
CA ALA A 681 -17.22 -35.21 -16.94
C ALA A 681 -16.58 -33.92 -17.45
N ARG A 682 -15.38 -33.58 -16.95
CA ARG A 682 -14.63 -32.39 -17.39
C ARG A 682 -13.88 -32.69 -18.70
N PRO A 683 -14.06 -31.89 -19.77
CA PRO A 683 -13.45 -32.17 -21.08
C PRO A 683 -11.93 -32.35 -21.08
N HIS A 684 -11.20 -31.70 -20.17
CA HIS A 684 -9.75 -31.81 -20.08
C HIS A 684 -9.27 -33.19 -19.59
N ASN A 685 -10.12 -33.96 -18.89
CA ASN A 685 -9.78 -35.30 -18.40
C ASN A 685 -10.14 -36.43 -19.38
N GLN A 686 -10.75 -36.10 -20.53
CA GLN A 686 -11.21 -37.06 -21.54
C GLN A 686 -10.07 -37.42 -22.51
N THR A 687 -8.99 -38.01 -22.02
CA THR A 687 -7.80 -38.31 -22.82
C THR A 687 -7.83 -39.72 -23.43
N MET A 688 -7.01 -39.93 -24.46
CA MET A 688 -6.78 -41.28 -25.00
C MET A 688 -6.25 -42.23 -23.91
N GLY A 689 -5.39 -41.72 -23.02
CA GLY A 689 -4.86 -42.48 -21.89
C GLY A 689 -5.94 -42.91 -20.90
N LYS A 690 -6.89 -42.03 -20.59
CA LYS A 690 -8.00 -42.34 -19.70
C LYS A 690 -8.93 -43.40 -20.29
N LEU A 691 -9.23 -43.36 -21.60
CA LEU A 691 -10.03 -44.40 -22.25
C LEU A 691 -9.40 -45.79 -22.12
N THR A 692 -8.10 -45.89 -22.36
CA THR A 692 -7.36 -47.15 -22.22
C THR A 692 -7.29 -47.66 -20.78
N PHE A 693 -7.19 -46.75 -19.82
CA PHE A 693 -7.20 -47.08 -18.40
C PHE A 693 -8.55 -47.65 -17.96
N LEU A 694 -9.65 -47.10 -18.46
CA LEU A 694 -11.01 -47.57 -18.15
C LEU A 694 -11.28 -48.97 -18.71
N GLU A 695 -10.69 -49.33 -19.86
CA GLU A 695 -10.78 -50.68 -20.40
C GLU A 695 -10.06 -51.70 -19.50
N TYR A 696 -8.86 -51.35 -19.03
CA TYR A 696 -8.07 -52.19 -18.14
C TYR A 696 -8.65 -52.28 -16.72
N LYS A 697 -9.23 -51.19 -16.20
CA LYS A 697 -9.89 -51.12 -14.88
C LYS A 697 -11.30 -50.51 -14.97
N PRO A 698 -12.30 -51.28 -15.43
CA PRO A 698 -13.68 -50.80 -15.59
C PRO A 698 -14.33 -50.25 -14.32
N TRP A 699 -13.92 -50.77 -13.15
CA TRP A 699 -14.45 -50.37 -11.84
C TRP A 699 -13.83 -49.09 -11.26
N ALA A 700 -12.77 -48.56 -11.87
CA ALA A 700 -11.98 -47.48 -11.26
C ALA A 700 -12.63 -46.09 -11.34
N ASP A 701 -13.69 -45.90 -12.14
CA ASP A 701 -14.24 -44.56 -12.42
C ASP A 701 -15.78 -44.59 -12.54
N GLN A 702 -16.46 -44.78 -11.41
CA GLN A 702 -17.91 -44.53 -11.24
C GLN A 702 -18.83 -45.07 -12.36
N ALA A 703 -18.56 -46.27 -12.89
CA ALA A 703 -19.30 -46.89 -14.01
C ALA A 703 -19.24 -46.14 -15.37
N ASN A 704 -18.29 -45.23 -15.56
CA ASN A 704 -18.07 -44.53 -16.83
C ASN A 704 -17.78 -45.50 -18.00
N TRP A 705 -17.11 -46.62 -17.74
CA TRP A 705 -16.85 -47.65 -18.76
C TRP A 705 -18.13 -48.26 -19.32
N ASP A 706 -19.14 -48.53 -18.48
CA ASP A 706 -20.42 -49.09 -18.92
C ASP A 706 -21.21 -48.08 -19.77
N LEU A 707 -21.15 -46.80 -19.40
CA LEU A 707 -21.77 -45.71 -20.15
C LEU A 707 -21.15 -45.57 -21.54
N ILE A 708 -19.81 -45.57 -21.62
CA ILE A 708 -19.07 -45.53 -22.88
C ILE A 708 -19.38 -46.77 -23.72
N THR A 709 -19.34 -47.97 -23.14
CA THR A 709 -19.62 -49.22 -23.87
C THR A 709 -21.05 -49.24 -24.41
N LYS A 710 -22.03 -48.73 -23.66
CA LYS A 710 -23.42 -48.60 -24.12
C LYS A 710 -23.56 -47.60 -25.27
N HIS A 711 -22.82 -46.49 -25.23
CA HIS A 711 -22.76 -45.52 -26.32
C HIS A 711 -22.13 -46.11 -27.57
N VAL A 712 -20.95 -46.71 -27.44
CA VAL A 712 -20.23 -47.37 -28.53
C VAL A 712 -21.09 -48.44 -29.19
N LYS A 713 -21.80 -49.28 -28.44
CA LYS A 713 -22.70 -50.31 -29.01
C LYS A 713 -23.79 -49.74 -29.94
N ARG A 714 -24.18 -48.47 -29.77
CA ARG A 714 -25.19 -47.82 -30.62
C ARG A 714 -24.60 -47.24 -31.91
N HIS A 715 -23.33 -46.85 -31.88
CA HIS A 715 -22.69 -46.11 -32.98
C HIS A 715 -21.63 -46.92 -33.74
N TRP A 716 -21.05 -47.95 -33.13
CA TRP A 716 -19.98 -48.76 -33.72
C TRP A 716 -20.56 -49.89 -34.58
N GLN A 717 -20.29 -49.86 -35.88
CA GLN A 717 -20.56 -50.96 -36.79
C GLN A 717 -19.40 -51.96 -36.76
N PRO A 718 -19.65 -53.23 -36.36
CA PRO A 718 -18.61 -54.25 -36.27
C PRO A 718 -18.12 -54.73 -37.65
N GLU A 719 -18.94 -54.57 -38.68
CA GLU A 719 -18.62 -54.88 -40.08
C GLU A 719 -18.27 -53.58 -40.81
N VAL A 720 -16.98 -53.27 -40.84
CA VAL A 720 -16.46 -52.31 -41.81
C VAL A 720 -15.97 -53.15 -42.98
N THR A 721 -16.63 -53.04 -44.13
CA THR A 721 -16.22 -53.77 -45.33
C THR A 721 -14.90 -53.21 -45.85
N PHE A 722 -13.84 -54.01 -45.78
CA PHE A 722 -12.51 -53.66 -46.24
C PHE A 722 -12.18 -54.46 -47.51
N ASN A 723 -12.23 -53.82 -48.69
CA ASN A 723 -11.78 -54.35 -49.98
C ASN A 723 -11.88 -55.90 -50.13
N GLU A 724 -13.10 -56.41 -50.21
CA GLU A 724 -13.42 -57.82 -50.53
C GLU A 724 -13.03 -58.88 -49.48
N MET A 725 -12.53 -58.51 -48.30
CA MET A 725 -12.42 -59.41 -47.15
C MET A 725 -13.33 -58.96 -45.99
N ASP A 726 -14.25 -59.84 -45.59
CA ASP A 726 -15.08 -59.64 -44.39
C ASP A 726 -14.21 -59.77 -43.13
N TYR A 727 -13.61 -58.65 -42.73
CA TYR A 727 -12.84 -58.55 -41.48
C TYR A 727 -13.63 -57.76 -40.44
N SER A 728 -14.13 -58.44 -39.40
CA SER A 728 -14.80 -57.76 -38.29
C SER A 728 -13.77 -57.11 -37.37
N PHE A 729 -13.88 -55.79 -37.19
CA PHE A 729 -13.00 -55.02 -36.31
C PHE A 729 -13.82 -54.43 -35.15
N ASN A 730 -13.72 -55.06 -33.98
CA ASN A 730 -14.47 -54.64 -32.80
C ASN A 730 -13.76 -53.52 -32.02
N PHE A 731 -14.53 -52.81 -31.19
CA PHE A 731 -14.04 -51.68 -30.41
C PHE A 731 -12.98 -52.04 -29.36
N ILE A 732 -12.99 -53.27 -28.82
CA ILE A 732 -11.97 -53.70 -27.86
C ILE A 732 -10.60 -53.83 -28.55
N LYS A 733 -10.58 -54.43 -29.75
CA LYS A 733 -9.37 -54.51 -30.58
C LYS A 733 -8.87 -53.13 -31.00
N PHE A 734 -9.78 -52.20 -31.25
CA PHE A 734 -9.45 -50.79 -31.46
C PHE A 734 -8.69 -50.21 -30.25
N ILE A 735 -9.22 -50.35 -29.03
CA ILE A 735 -8.56 -49.84 -27.81
C ILE A 735 -7.19 -50.50 -27.56
N GLN A 736 -7.06 -51.80 -27.81
CA GLN A 736 -5.79 -52.52 -27.66
C GLN A 736 -4.69 -51.96 -28.58
N LEU A 737 -5.04 -51.57 -29.81
CA LEU A 737 -4.10 -50.93 -30.72
C LEU A 737 -3.89 -49.45 -30.38
N LEU A 738 -4.93 -48.77 -29.88
CA LEU A 738 -4.86 -47.40 -29.40
C LEU A 738 -3.85 -47.23 -28.25
N ASN A 739 -3.70 -48.25 -27.39
CA ASN A 739 -2.65 -48.27 -26.37
C ASN A 739 -1.26 -48.05 -26.94
N ARG A 740 -0.94 -48.60 -28.12
CA ARG A 740 0.37 -48.40 -28.76
C ARG A 740 0.58 -46.96 -29.23
N VAL A 741 -0.48 -46.31 -29.71
CA VAL A 741 -0.47 -44.88 -30.10
C VAL A 741 -0.30 -44.00 -28.87
N LYS A 742 -0.96 -44.35 -27.76
CA LYS A 742 -0.82 -43.69 -26.46
C LYS A 742 0.61 -43.80 -25.94
N ASP A 743 1.18 -44.99 -25.92
CA ASP A 743 2.54 -45.21 -25.40
C ASP A 743 3.56 -44.45 -26.26
N ALA A 744 3.44 -44.48 -27.58
CA ALA A 744 4.31 -43.71 -28.48
C ALA A 744 4.20 -42.18 -28.26
N ARG A 745 2.98 -41.65 -28.11
CA ARG A 745 2.76 -40.22 -27.82
C ARG A 745 3.28 -39.82 -26.45
N ASN A 746 3.05 -40.64 -25.43
CA ASN A 746 3.52 -40.37 -24.08
C ASN A 746 5.06 -40.37 -24.05
N ASN A 747 5.70 -41.35 -24.69
CA ASN A 747 7.17 -41.36 -24.82
C ASN A 747 7.68 -40.09 -25.52
N ALA A 748 7.02 -39.65 -26.60
CA ALA A 748 7.33 -38.40 -27.29
C ALA A 748 7.26 -37.14 -26.42
N ALA A 749 6.51 -37.19 -25.32
CA ALA A 749 6.34 -36.07 -24.39
C ALA A 749 7.14 -36.23 -23.09
N HIS A 750 7.71 -37.42 -22.80
CA HIS A 750 8.50 -37.74 -21.60
C HIS A 750 10.03 -37.69 -21.84
N VAL A 751 10.50 -36.78 -22.70
CA VAL A 751 11.93 -36.47 -22.98
C VAL A 751 12.70 -37.55 -23.75
N GLU A 752 12.15 -38.74 -23.96
CA GLU A 752 12.79 -39.75 -24.80
C GLU A 752 12.62 -39.41 -26.30
N PRO A 753 13.71 -39.24 -27.07
CA PRO A 753 13.60 -38.93 -28.48
C PRO A 753 12.94 -40.08 -29.24
N VAL A 754 11.88 -39.78 -30.00
CA VAL A 754 11.19 -40.78 -30.82
C VAL A 754 12.00 -41.02 -32.09
N SER A 755 12.48 -42.25 -32.27
CA SER A 755 13.22 -42.61 -33.48
C SER A 755 12.34 -42.59 -34.74
N ARG A 756 12.96 -42.42 -35.91
CA ARG A 756 12.27 -42.47 -37.21
C ARG A 756 11.46 -43.77 -37.41
N THR A 757 11.97 -44.88 -36.90
CA THR A 757 11.33 -46.21 -36.98
C THR A 757 10.12 -46.31 -36.05
N ALA A 758 10.22 -45.81 -34.82
CA ALA A 758 9.10 -45.76 -33.88
C ALA A 758 7.98 -44.84 -34.38
N TYR A 759 8.33 -43.66 -34.90
CA TYR A 759 7.37 -42.77 -35.56
C TYR A 759 6.73 -43.41 -36.79
N GLY A 760 7.52 -44.06 -37.66
CA GLY A 760 7.00 -44.79 -38.83
C GLY A 760 5.97 -45.85 -38.44
N ALA A 761 6.26 -46.65 -37.42
CA ALA A 761 5.31 -47.65 -36.90
C ALA A 761 4.02 -47.01 -36.34
N MET A 762 4.11 -45.85 -35.69
CA MET A 762 2.94 -45.10 -35.22
C MET A 762 2.13 -44.53 -36.39
N GLN A 763 2.79 -43.95 -37.39
CA GLN A 763 2.18 -43.42 -38.60
C GLN A 763 1.44 -44.53 -39.37
N ASP A 764 2.09 -45.68 -39.57
CA ASP A 764 1.47 -46.84 -40.21
C ASP A 764 0.28 -47.34 -39.39
N LEU A 765 0.40 -47.43 -38.07
CA LEU A 765 -0.72 -47.85 -37.23
C LEU A 765 -1.93 -46.90 -37.32
N VAL A 766 -1.70 -45.59 -37.40
CA VAL A 766 -2.77 -44.59 -37.41
C VAL A 766 -3.36 -44.36 -38.80
N CYS A 767 -2.54 -44.37 -39.85
CA CYS A 767 -2.92 -44.03 -41.22
C CYS A 767 -2.98 -45.24 -42.17
N GLN A 768 -2.11 -46.27 -42.00
CA GLN A 768 -1.97 -47.38 -42.95
C GLN A 768 -1.61 -48.74 -42.28
N MET A 769 -2.59 -49.42 -41.70
CA MET A 769 -2.35 -50.69 -41.01
C MET A 769 -2.27 -51.87 -42.00
N SER A 770 -1.12 -52.55 -42.09
CA SER A 770 -1.00 -53.81 -42.86
C SER A 770 -1.55 -55.00 -42.04
N PRO A 771 -2.38 -55.93 -42.59
CA PRO A 771 -2.68 -56.19 -43.99
C PRO A 771 -3.98 -55.54 -44.54
N LEU A 772 -4.63 -54.65 -43.78
CA LEU A 772 -5.94 -54.07 -44.12
C LEU A 772 -5.87 -52.85 -45.04
N GLY A 773 -4.69 -52.25 -45.21
CA GLY A 773 -4.48 -51.05 -46.02
C GLY A 773 -5.15 -49.78 -45.49
N ARG A 774 -5.69 -49.82 -44.26
CA ARG A 774 -6.39 -48.73 -43.59
C ARG A 774 -5.93 -48.61 -42.14
N GLY A 775 -5.69 -47.39 -41.66
CA GLY A 775 -5.20 -47.11 -40.31
C GLY A 775 -6.29 -47.10 -39.23
N LEU A 776 -5.89 -46.97 -37.95
CA LEU A 776 -6.84 -46.81 -36.84
C LEU A 776 -7.80 -45.63 -37.03
N LEU A 777 -7.32 -44.55 -37.65
CA LEU A 777 -8.14 -43.36 -37.89
C LEU A 777 -9.25 -43.66 -38.90
N ASP A 778 -8.95 -44.41 -39.96
CA ASP A 778 -9.95 -44.87 -40.92
C ASP A 778 -10.99 -45.77 -40.27
N VAL A 779 -10.54 -46.73 -39.45
CA VAL A 779 -11.43 -47.62 -38.71
C VAL A 779 -12.40 -46.82 -37.85
N LEU A 780 -11.90 -45.84 -37.08
CA LEU A 780 -12.75 -44.98 -36.26
C LEU A 780 -13.74 -44.16 -37.12
N LEU A 781 -13.30 -43.65 -38.27
CA LEU A 781 -14.14 -42.81 -39.14
C LEU A 781 -15.18 -43.58 -39.97
N LEU A 782 -14.95 -44.88 -40.20
CA LEU A 782 -15.84 -45.74 -41.00
C LEU A 782 -16.77 -46.58 -40.14
N ALA A 783 -16.28 -47.08 -39.00
CA ALA A 783 -17.08 -47.85 -38.06
C ALA A 783 -18.10 -46.99 -37.32
N TRP A 784 -17.85 -45.68 -37.18
CA TRP A 784 -18.72 -44.78 -36.43
C TRP A 784 -19.87 -44.24 -37.29
N GLN A 785 -21.11 -44.62 -36.97
CA GLN A 785 -22.31 -44.02 -37.56
C GLN A 785 -22.50 -42.59 -37.00
N GLY A 786 -22.63 -41.64 -37.93
CA GLY A 786 -22.82 -40.21 -37.64
C GLY A 786 -24.09 -39.92 -36.85
#